data_AF-A0A7C5GUC3-F1
#
_entry.id   AF-A0A7C5GUC3-F1
#
_cell.length_a   1.000
_cell.length_b   1.000
_cell.length_c   1.000
_cell.angle_alpha   90.00
_cell.angle_beta   90.00
_cell.angle_gamma   90.00
#
_symmetry.space_group_name_H-M   'P 1'
#
loop_
_entity.id
_entity.type
_entity.pdbx_description
1 polymer ?
#
loop_
_entity_poly.entity_id
_entity_poly.type
_entity_poly.pdbx_seq_one_letter_code
_entity_poly.pdbx_strand_id
1 'polypeptide(L)'
;MAGYLTIVQAHVGYEYTYEPLPQTLQWFHLCADAGADLVIGHHPHVAQGFELYKGIIISHSLGNLFFDQLRLETMLGLLVMVDMQGNQVRQVWGIPVYVEDYQAKPMCGSIRSVFLRRIGEFSRNVRVFPYADRAWISTNLGQYTFTDRYIEIPVVIGTNKWNVVDLRTISFPEEALYCVTANTTGLNIRPGRDQMWFGDFEDVDVDDIQGEASRWYYGSQSTLSLRFPFQGISSLCMRRSSSTNITTAVMFRNRIRVMGDAINKPNKDISLLGYLKGENAGKLTIIAEYWASEGSNTFGGELAYEHPGGTFNWVQFTSDLHMPPDDPEMAGDPATNAPRALRLAISHHPPATGVGYYWLDELAIINWEENLNPMCKPILKTPHERNFLRVEGEPGVYKLGLTFRSYRPIQADCGHGPHFSFETMLLDQSTEKIVFKPTAVGLSETQCIVIHNRGNQVLIISNPVIYPPEANMFKIRWLTMQGSEINTPDLSVPPNSRAMIEFQYSPISMGEHHATIELHSNDPDHTDAKRIIHVTGTAYADVPVRKIINLPNGAVRVLIQVPSTISITSTSNLMLEDNFSPGPTVKNVSNDGLVVPESQKIVWGNVAPNSALSYELHATNTQLVSFDGMLRYGTTNLPIMGESTTIVGPPNDTDSDGLPDWWEFKFFDSITQANPGEDPDLDGFNNFLEFVGGSHPLDPTSRPRITPTVTLAFQSTNLLQLTVMG
;
A
#
# COMPACT_ATOMS: atom_id res chain seq x y z
N MET A 1 -46.84 22.51 -2.73
CA MET A 1 -46.31 21.72 -3.85
C MET A 1 -46.19 20.29 -3.36
N ALA A 2 -47.01 19.38 -3.86
CA ALA A 2 -46.99 17.96 -3.46
C ALA A 2 -46.61 17.13 -4.69
N GLY A 3 -45.51 16.38 -4.61
CA GLY A 3 -45.15 15.36 -5.61
C GLY A 3 -43.70 15.31 -6.10
N TYR A 4 -42.85 16.30 -5.82
CA TYR A 4 -41.44 16.30 -6.24
C TYR A 4 -40.50 16.31 -5.04
N LEU A 5 -39.47 15.46 -5.08
CA LEU A 5 -38.35 15.47 -4.16
C LEU A 5 -37.43 16.65 -4.48
N THR A 6 -37.10 17.46 -3.49
CA THR A 6 -36.20 18.62 -3.63
C THR A 6 -34.84 18.32 -3.02
N ILE A 7 -33.81 18.23 -3.86
CA ILE A 7 -32.42 18.13 -3.42
C ILE A 7 -31.77 19.51 -3.59
N VAL A 8 -31.21 20.05 -2.51
CA VAL A 8 -30.43 21.29 -2.57
C VAL A 8 -28.96 20.93 -2.59
N GLN A 9 -28.26 21.33 -3.66
CA GLN A 9 -26.81 21.27 -3.73
C GLN A 9 -26.24 22.68 -3.55
N ALA A 10 -25.41 22.86 -2.52
CA ALA A 10 -24.89 24.17 -2.13
C ALA A 10 -23.35 24.18 -2.15
N HIS A 11 -22.77 25.13 -2.88
CA HIS A 11 -21.35 25.42 -2.85
C HIS A 11 -21.07 26.46 -1.76
N VAL A 12 -20.92 26.00 -0.52
CA VAL A 12 -20.84 26.83 0.70
C VAL A 12 -19.97 26.15 1.75
N GLY A 13 -19.29 26.94 2.58
CA GLY A 13 -18.46 26.40 3.65
C GLY A 13 -17.26 27.28 3.93
N TYR A 14 -16.40 26.83 4.82
CA TYR A 14 -15.08 27.42 5.00
C TYR A 14 -14.05 26.40 4.52
N GLU A 15 -13.07 26.85 3.75
CA GLU A 15 -12.11 25.94 3.12
C GLU A 15 -11.33 25.14 4.18
N TYR A 16 -11.16 23.86 3.88
CA TYR A 16 -10.32 22.92 4.58
C TYR A 16 -10.64 22.67 6.06
N THR A 17 -11.82 23.02 6.54
CA THR A 17 -12.28 22.63 7.87
C THR A 17 -12.83 21.20 7.86
N TYR A 18 -12.59 20.43 8.92
CA TYR A 18 -13.19 19.11 9.09
C TYR A 18 -14.67 19.16 9.54
N GLU A 19 -15.15 20.34 9.94
CA GLU A 19 -16.53 20.59 10.35
C GLU A 19 -17.05 21.90 9.75
N PRO A 20 -18.36 22.00 9.48
CA PRO A 20 -18.97 23.26 9.05
C PRO A 20 -18.93 24.30 10.18
N LEU A 21 -18.64 25.56 9.82
CA LEU A 21 -18.75 26.68 10.75
C LEU A 21 -20.22 26.96 11.11
N PRO A 22 -20.50 27.61 12.26
CA PRO A 22 -21.86 27.93 12.68
C PRO A 22 -22.68 28.68 11.62
N GLN A 23 -22.07 29.57 10.83
CA GLN A 23 -22.76 30.27 9.75
C GLN A 23 -23.17 29.32 8.61
N THR A 24 -22.29 28.40 8.20
CA THR A 24 -22.58 27.41 7.16
C THR A 24 -23.70 26.47 7.60
N LEU A 25 -23.70 26.04 8.86
CA LEU A 25 -24.79 25.23 9.43
C LEU A 25 -26.14 25.93 9.33
N GLN A 26 -26.21 27.23 9.64
CA GLN A 26 -27.45 28.01 9.50
C GLN A 26 -27.97 28.03 8.06
N TRP A 27 -27.08 28.08 7.07
CA TRP A 27 -27.48 28.06 5.66
C TRP A 27 -28.07 26.71 5.28
N PHE A 28 -27.45 25.59 5.69
CA PHE A 28 -28.01 24.27 5.46
C PHE A 28 -29.36 24.07 6.16
N HIS A 29 -29.49 24.54 7.42
CA HIS A 29 -30.75 24.50 8.16
C HIS A 29 -31.84 25.33 7.49
N LEU A 30 -31.50 26.49 6.90
CA LEU A 30 -32.43 27.30 6.12
C LEU A 30 -32.92 26.55 4.87
N CYS A 31 -32.03 25.85 4.15
CA CYS A 31 -32.43 25.02 3.01
C CYS A 31 -33.41 23.92 3.41
N ALA A 32 -33.12 23.22 4.51
CA ALA A 32 -34.01 22.21 5.07
C ALA A 32 -35.35 22.80 5.52
N ASP A 33 -35.34 23.93 6.25
CA ASP A 33 -36.55 24.62 6.72
C ASP A 33 -37.41 25.19 5.58
N ALA A 34 -36.80 25.49 4.42
CA ALA A 34 -37.50 25.90 3.21
C ALA A 34 -38.18 24.73 2.45
N GLY A 35 -38.00 23.49 2.89
CA GLY A 35 -38.66 22.31 2.35
C GLY A 35 -37.78 21.41 1.47
N ALA A 36 -36.45 21.44 1.63
CA ALA A 36 -35.58 20.46 1.00
C ALA A 36 -35.76 19.07 1.63
N ASP A 37 -35.76 18.01 0.82
CA ASP A 37 -35.79 16.62 1.27
C ASP A 37 -34.38 16.05 1.54
N LEU A 38 -33.36 16.66 0.92
CA LEU A 38 -31.94 16.36 1.09
C LEU A 38 -31.11 17.62 0.81
N VAL A 39 -30.06 17.84 1.60
CA VAL A 39 -29.11 18.94 1.38
C VAL A 39 -27.70 18.37 1.23
N ILE A 40 -27.00 18.78 0.17
CA ILE A 40 -25.64 18.34 -0.15
C ILE A 40 -24.74 19.57 -0.25
N GLY A 41 -23.74 19.65 0.62
CA GLY A 41 -22.72 20.67 0.63
C GLY A 41 -21.48 20.29 -0.17
N HIS A 42 -20.84 21.32 -0.72
CA HIS A 42 -19.51 21.31 -1.33
C HIS A 42 -18.83 22.65 -1.02
N HIS A 43 -17.56 22.82 -1.40
CA HIS A 43 -16.68 24.01 -1.22
C HIS A 43 -15.51 23.79 -0.26
N PRO A 44 -15.66 23.13 0.92
CA PRO A 44 -14.54 22.99 1.86
C PRO A 44 -13.32 22.20 1.36
N HIS A 45 -13.37 21.57 0.18
CA HIS A 45 -12.34 20.65 -0.37
C HIS A 45 -12.02 19.40 0.47
N VAL A 46 -12.55 19.33 1.69
CA VAL A 46 -12.40 18.23 2.64
C VAL A 46 -13.77 17.64 2.91
N ALA A 47 -13.87 16.31 2.94
CA ALA A 47 -15.09 15.62 3.34
C ALA A 47 -15.42 15.93 4.80
N GLN A 48 -16.67 16.30 5.05
CA GLN A 48 -17.19 16.62 6.38
C GLN A 48 -18.28 15.62 6.78
N GLY A 49 -18.68 15.68 8.06
CA GLY A 49 -19.74 14.83 8.59
C GLY A 49 -21.11 15.03 7.96
N PHE A 50 -22.03 14.15 8.35
CA PHE A 50 -23.45 14.25 8.03
C PHE A 50 -24.24 14.81 9.21
N GLU A 51 -25.40 15.40 8.95
CA GLU A 51 -26.34 15.83 9.96
C GLU A 51 -27.75 15.32 9.66
N LEU A 52 -28.48 14.93 10.71
CA LEU A 52 -29.93 14.78 10.66
C LEU A 52 -30.59 15.99 11.32
N TYR A 53 -31.17 16.88 10.51
CA TYR A 53 -31.85 18.08 10.97
C TYR A 53 -33.34 18.00 10.64
N LYS A 54 -34.20 17.93 11.69
CA LYS A 54 -35.66 17.82 11.56
C LYS A 54 -36.15 16.70 10.60
N GLY A 55 -35.42 15.58 10.56
CA GLY A 55 -35.74 14.45 9.68
C GLY A 55 -35.12 14.53 8.29
N ILE A 56 -34.45 15.63 7.95
CA ILE A 56 -33.78 15.85 6.67
C ILE A 56 -32.28 15.57 6.84
N ILE A 57 -31.71 14.82 5.90
CA ILE A 57 -30.28 14.56 5.88
C ILE A 57 -29.54 15.72 5.21
N ILE A 58 -28.44 16.10 5.82
CA ILE A 58 -27.51 17.10 5.33
C ILE A 58 -26.14 16.42 5.23
N SER A 59 -25.53 16.44 4.05
CA SER A 59 -24.09 16.19 3.92
C SER A 59 -23.38 17.54 3.92
N HIS A 60 -22.47 17.80 4.85
CA HIS A 60 -21.86 19.13 4.98
C HIS A 60 -20.81 19.43 3.90
N SER A 61 -20.06 18.42 3.47
CA SER A 61 -19.10 18.52 2.37
C SER A 61 -18.70 17.13 1.91
N LEU A 62 -18.61 16.92 0.60
CA LEU A 62 -18.15 15.67 0.00
C LEU A 62 -16.62 15.61 -0.22
N GLY A 63 -15.91 16.72 -0.03
CA GLY A 63 -14.50 16.82 -0.41
C GLY A 63 -14.32 16.91 -1.93
N ASN A 64 -13.09 16.68 -2.39
CA ASN A 64 -12.75 16.72 -3.81
C ASN A 64 -13.12 15.41 -4.53
N LEU A 65 -13.44 15.54 -5.82
CA LEU A 65 -13.60 14.42 -6.75
C LEU A 65 -12.61 14.48 -7.93
N PHE A 66 -12.19 15.67 -8.37
CA PHE A 66 -11.30 15.85 -9.53
C PHE A 66 -10.22 16.92 -9.29
N PHE A 67 -9.73 17.07 -8.06
CA PHE A 67 -8.72 18.09 -7.71
C PHE A 67 -7.59 17.55 -6.84
N ASP A 68 -6.37 17.62 -7.39
CA ASP A 68 -5.14 17.43 -6.64
C ASP A 68 -4.62 18.77 -6.11
N GLN A 69 -4.49 18.86 -4.79
CA GLN A 69 -3.92 20.01 -4.09
C GLN A 69 -2.74 19.56 -3.23
N LEU A 70 -1.91 20.50 -2.81
CA LEU A 70 -0.76 20.19 -1.96
C LEU A 70 -1.16 19.77 -0.54
N ARG A 71 -2.41 19.97 -0.14
CA ARG A 71 -2.96 19.58 1.16
C ARG A 71 -3.32 18.10 1.14
N LEU A 72 -2.92 17.35 2.16
CA LEU A 72 -3.15 15.90 2.17
C LEU A 72 -4.63 15.55 2.36
N GLU A 73 -5.32 16.29 3.22
CA GLU A 73 -6.71 16.02 3.58
C GLU A 73 -7.71 16.19 2.43
N THR A 74 -7.30 16.91 1.38
CA THR A 74 -8.12 17.13 0.18
C THR A 74 -8.04 15.96 -0.80
N MET A 75 -7.15 14.99 -0.56
CA MET A 75 -7.07 13.75 -1.34
C MET A 75 -8.19 12.77 -0.97
N LEU A 76 -8.85 12.96 0.18
CA LEU A 76 -9.92 12.08 0.64
C LEU A 76 -11.28 12.73 0.46
N GLY A 77 -12.19 12.00 -0.19
CA GLY A 77 -13.54 12.45 -0.52
C GLY A 77 -14.60 11.39 -0.25
N LEU A 78 -15.85 11.76 -0.49
CA LEU A 78 -17.01 10.89 -0.44
C LEU A 78 -17.85 11.04 -1.71
N LEU A 79 -18.27 9.94 -2.28
CA LEU A 79 -19.51 9.88 -3.06
C LEU A 79 -20.66 9.57 -2.10
N VAL A 80 -21.84 10.11 -2.35
CA VAL A 80 -23.03 9.82 -1.54
C VAL A 80 -24.05 9.08 -2.38
N MET A 81 -24.43 7.90 -1.90
CA MET A 81 -25.49 7.09 -2.48
C MET A 81 -26.73 7.20 -1.60
N VAL A 82 -27.89 7.42 -2.22
CA VAL A 82 -29.15 7.61 -1.51
C VAL A 82 -30.18 6.67 -2.11
N ASP A 83 -30.76 5.81 -1.27
CA ASP A 83 -31.94 5.02 -1.64
C ASP A 83 -33.21 5.79 -1.27
N MET A 84 -34.16 5.82 -2.19
CA MET A 84 -35.35 6.65 -2.11
C MET A 84 -36.59 5.85 -2.48
N GLN A 85 -37.66 6.02 -1.70
CA GLN A 85 -38.97 5.48 -2.01
C GLN A 85 -40.02 6.59 -2.02
N GLY A 86 -40.50 6.95 -3.22
CA GLY A 86 -41.34 8.12 -3.39
C GLY A 86 -40.58 9.39 -3.03
N ASN A 87 -41.09 10.16 -2.07
CA ASN A 87 -40.45 11.38 -1.54
C ASN A 87 -39.76 11.16 -0.19
N GLN A 88 -39.38 9.91 0.14
CA GLN A 88 -38.70 9.59 1.39
C GLN A 88 -37.30 9.03 1.12
N VAL A 89 -36.31 9.62 1.79
CA VAL A 89 -34.97 9.04 1.90
C VAL A 89 -35.05 7.82 2.80
N ARG A 90 -34.79 6.63 2.25
CA ARG A 90 -34.83 5.36 2.98
C ARG A 90 -33.51 5.07 3.66
N GLN A 91 -32.41 5.24 2.94
CA GLN A 91 -31.07 4.95 3.43
C GLN A 91 -30.05 5.82 2.70
N VAL A 92 -28.96 6.16 3.39
CA VAL A 92 -27.85 6.93 2.82
C VAL A 92 -26.55 6.18 3.11
N TRP A 93 -25.66 6.16 2.13
CA TRP A 93 -24.29 5.64 2.26
C TRP A 93 -23.27 6.67 1.79
N GLY A 94 -22.11 6.68 2.44
CA GLY A 94 -20.93 7.41 1.97
C GLY A 94 -19.94 6.42 1.38
N ILE A 95 -19.64 6.52 0.10
CA ILE A 95 -18.63 5.70 -0.57
C ILE A 95 -17.32 6.51 -0.54
N PRO A 96 -16.31 6.06 0.20
CA PRO A 96 -15.05 6.77 0.32
C PRO A 96 -14.27 6.70 -0.99
N VAL A 97 -13.77 7.84 -1.42
CA VAL A 97 -12.94 7.98 -2.61
C VAL A 97 -11.62 8.62 -2.25
N TYR A 98 -10.59 8.23 -2.97
CA TYR A 98 -9.25 8.79 -2.93
C TYR A 98 -8.94 9.42 -4.28
N VAL A 99 -8.40 10.64 -4.27
CA VAL A 99 -7.98 11.32 -5.50
C VAL A 99 -6.47 11.11 -5.66
N GLU A 100 -6.12 10.44 -6.76
CA GLU A 100 -4.75 10.27 -7.20
C GLU A 100 -4.58 10.84 -8.59
N ASP A 101 -3.65 11.81 -8.72
CA ASP A 101 -3.23 12.36 -10.01
C ASP A 101 -4.45 12.80 -10.84
N TYR A 102 -5.37 13.51 -10.16
CA TYR A 102 -6.64 14.02 -10.68
C TYR A 102 -7.72 12.96 -10.99
N GLN A 103 -7.52 11.72 -10.57
CA GLN A 103 -8.46 10.62 -10.76
C GLN A 103 -9.05 10.17 -9.42
N ALA A 104 -10.37 10.21 -9.30
CA ALA A 104 -11.04 9.61 -8.15
C ALA A 104 -11.11 8.09 -8.30
N LYS A 105 -10.59 7.40 -7.30
CA LYS A 105 -10.60 5.95 -7.18
C LYS A 105 -11.35 5.54 -5.90
N PRO A 106 -12.09 4.41 -5.89
CA PRO A 106 -12.65 3.86 -4.66
C PRO A 106 -11.54 3.55 -3.66
N MET A 107 -11.73 3.90 -2.40
CA MET A 107 -10.73 3.66 -1.36
C MET A 107 -10.79 2.23 -0.83
N CYS A 108 -9.63 1.63 -0.54
CA CYS A 108 -9.50 0.34 0.12
C CYS A 108 -8.71 0.41 1.44
N GLY A 109 -8.44 -0.75 2.03
CA GLY A 109 -7.63 -0.88 3.24
C GLY A 109 -8.12 -0.21 4.52
N SER A 110 -7.17 -0.02 5.45
CA SER A 110 -7.39 0.48 6.81
C SER A 110 -7.83 1.94 6.79
N ILE A 111 -7.18 2.72 5.91
CA ILE A 111 -7.41 4.14 5.72
C ILE A 111 -8.88 4.42 5.42
N ARG A 112 -9.57 3.56 4.66
CA ARG A 112 -11.02 3.62 4.46
C ARG A 112 -11.77 3.69 5.78
N SER A 113 -11.52 2.73 6.66
CA SER A 113 -12.24 2.65 7.93
C SER A 113 -11.85 3.79 8.87
N VAL A 114 -10.58 4.18 8.90
CA VAL A 114 -10.08 5.33 9.67
C VAL A 114 -10.77 6.62 9.23
N PHE A 115 -10.82 6.87 7.91
CA PHE A 115 -11.48 8.02 7.31
C PHE A 115 -12.97 8.03 7.62
N LEU A 116 -13.67 6.91 7.43
CA LEU A 116 -15.10 6.81 7.74
C LEU A 116 -15.40 6.97 9.24
N ARG A 117 -14.51 6.54 10.13
CA ARG A 117 -14.60 6.83 11.56
C ARG A 117 -14.43 8.33 11.85
N ARG A 118 -13.54 9.04 11.14
CA ARG A 118 -13.42 10.51 11.23
C ARG A 118 -14.71 11.21 10.76
N ILE A 119 -15.31 10.75 9.66
CA ILE A 119 -16.63 11.27 9.22
C ILE A 119 -17.69 11.05 10.30
N GLY A 120 -17.69 9.87 10.94
CA GLY A 120 -18.54 9.55 12.09
C GLY A 120 -18.35 10.46 13.30
N GLU A 121 -17.11 10.84 13.59
CA GLU A 121 -16.79 11.77 14.66
C GLU A 121 -17.42 13.15 14.43
N PHE A 122 -17.31 13.67 13.21
CA PHE A 122 -17.74 15.02 12.84
C PHE A 122 -19.22 15.10 12.40
N SER A 123 -19.94 13.99 12.50
CA SER A 123 -21.38 13.92 12.19
C SER A 123 -22.25 14.36 13.37
N ARG A 124 -23.44 14.92 13.10
CA ARG A 124 -24.31 15.59 14.07
C ARG A 124 -25.72 15.01 14.07
N ASN A 125 -26.25 14.67 15.25
CA ASN A 125 -27.61 14.10 15.40
C ASN A 125 -27.91 12.85 14.54
N VAL A 126 -26.87 12.22 14.00
CA VAL A 126 -26.91 11.04 13.14
C VAL A 126 -25.77 10.11 13.55
N ARG A 127 -25.87 8.84 13.19
CA ARG A 127 -24.83 7.86 13.47
C ARG A 127 -24.18 7.43 12.16
N VAL A 128 -22.90 7.75 11.96
CA VAL A 128 -22.11 7.31 10.79
C VAL A 128 -20.98 6.41 11.26
N PHE A 129 -20.79 5.27 10.62
CA PHE A 129 -19.77 4.28 10.94
C PHE A 129 -19.39 3.45 9.71
N PRO A 130 -18.17 2.88 9.66
CA PRO A 130 -17.79 1.94 8.61
C PRO A 130 -18.65 0.67 8.67
N TYR A 131 -19.20 0.23 7.53
CA TYR A 131 -19.90 -1.03 7.39
C TYR A 131 -19.90 -1.47 5.92
N ALA A 132 -19.43 -2.68 5.62
CA ALA A 132 -19.38 -3.23 4.26
C ALA A 132 -18.78 -2.24 3.25
N ASP A 133 -17.57 -1.75 3.57
CA ASP A 133 -16.71 -0.93 2.70
C ASP A 133 -17.25 0.46 2.35
N ARG A 134 -18.22 0.93 3.13
CA ARG A 134 -18.84 2.25 3.01
C ARG A 134 -19.22 2.80 4.38
N ALA A 135 -19.51 4.09 4.43
CA ALA A 135 -20.15 4.70 5.57
C ALA A 135 -21.63 4.28 5.57
N TRP A 136 -22.09 3.70 6.67
CA TRP A 136 -23.52 3.56 6.95
C TRP A 136 -24.00 4.80 7.70
N ILE A 137 -24.93 5.56 7.12
CA ILE A 137 -25.55 6.71 7.77
C ILE A 137 -26.90 6.25 8.34
N SER A 138 -26.94 6.01 9.65
CA SER A 138 -28.17 5.62 10.35
C SER A 138 -28.95 6.86 10.79
N THR A 139 -30.05 7.10 10.08
CA THR A 139 -30.97 8.25 10.27
C THR A 139 -31.96 8.04 11.42
N ASN A 140 -32.05 6.83 11.95
CA ASN A 140 -32.79 6.51 13.16
C ASN A 140 -31.80 6.09 14.26
N LEU A 141 -31.64 6.93 15.29
CA LEU A 141 -30.66 6.74 16.37
C LEU A 141 -30.85 5.45 17.19
N GLY A 142 -31.94 4.68 16.98
CA GLY A 142 -32.16 3.36 17.56
C GLY A 142 -31.92 2.18 16.61
N GLN A 143 -31.47 2.39 15.37
CA GLN A 143 -31.33 1.34 14.34
C GLN A 143 -29.89 0.88 14.11
N TYR A 144 -29.09 0.86 15.16
CA TYR A 144 -27.77 0.24 15.14
C TYR A 144 -27.53 -0.53 16.43
N THR A 145 -26.74 -1.60 16.35
CA THR A 145 -26.13 -2.28 17.49
C THR A 145 -24.66 -1.94 17.57
N PHE A 146 -24.02 -2.34 18.66
CA PHE A 146 -22.59 -2.23 18.81
C PHE A 146 -22.04 -3.47 19.52
N THR A 147 -20.76 -3.76 19.29
CA THR A 147 -20.02 -4.82 19.97
C THR A 147 -18.81 -4.19 20.65
N ASP A 148 -18.59 -4.56 21.91
CA ASP A 148 -17.42 -4.15 22.69
C ASP A 148 -16.42 -5.31 22.78
N ARG A 149 -15.15 -5.01 22.50
CA ARG A 149 -14.03 -5.93 22.69
C ARG A 149 -13.07 -5.35 23.72
N TYR A 150 -12.86 -6.08 24.80
CA TYR A 150 -11.92 -5.70 25.85
C TYR A 150 -10.60 -6.44 25.68
N ILE A 151 -9.49 -5.72 25.83
CA ILE A 151 -8.15 -6.27 25.94
C ILE A 151 -7.37 -5.58 27.07
N GLU A 152 -6.36 -6.26 27.60
CA GLU A 152 -5.41 -5.68 28.55
C GLU A 152 -4.01 -5.73 27.95
N ILE A 153 -3.32 -4.59 27.95
CA ILE A 153 -1.96 -4.47 27.42
C ILE A 153 -0.98 -3.97 28.48
N PRO A 154 0.29 -4.44 28.47
CA PRO A 154 1.35 -3.84 29.25
C PRO A 154 1.84 -2.55 28.58
N VAL A 155 2.15 -1.52 29.38
CA VAL A 155 2.81 -0.29 28.93
C VAL A 155 4.05 -0.06 29.77
N VAL A 156 5.21 0.00 29.11
CA VAL A 156 6.50 0.22 29.78
C VAL A 156 6.88 1.68 29.63
N ILE A 157 6.92 2.43 30.72
CA ILE A 157 7.38 3.82 30.73
C ILE A 157 8.86 3.84 31.09
N GLY A 158 9.67 4.45 30.22
CA GLY A 158 11.11 4.59 30.39
C GLY A 158 11.49 5.82 31.21
N THR A 159 12.77 6.14 31.21
CA THR A 159 13.33 7.32 31.89
C THR A 159 12.87 8.66 31.29
N ASN A 160 12.39 8.65 30.05
CA ASN A 160 11.74 9.77 29.38
C ASN A 160 10.33 10.08 29.93
N LYS A 161 9.81 9.26 30.86
CA LYS A 161 8.51 9.44 31.56
C LYS A 161 7.27 9.37 30.67
N TRP A 162 7.40 8.89 29.44
CA TRP A 162 6.26 8.63 28.57
C TRP A 162 6.52 7.47 27.61
N ASN A 163 5.44 6.87 27.11
CA ASN A 163 5.46 5.94 26.00
C ASN A 163 4.22 6.17 25.12
N VAL A 164 4.30 5.80 23.83
CA VAL A 164 3.18 5.84 22.90
C VAL A 164 2.75 4.42 22.58
N VAL A 165 1.47 4.16 22.81
CA VAL A 165 0.78 2.95 22.35
C VAL A 165 0.16 3.25 21.00
N ASP A 166 0.62 2.54 19.97
CA ASP A 166 -0.02 2.52 18.67
C ASP A 166 -1.18 1.51 18.67
N LEU A 167 -2.41 2.03 18.69
CA LEU A 167 -3.61 1.19 18.76
C LEU A 167 -3.90 0.49 17.43
N ARG A 168 -3.34 0.94 16.30
CA ARG A 168 -3.54 0.30 15.00
C ARG A 168 -3.08 -1.16 15.04
N THR A 169 -2.00 -1.43 15.79
CA THR A 169 -1.42 -2.75 16.00
C THR A 169 -2.29 -3.75 16.75
N ILE A 170 -3.38 -3.29 17.39
CA ILE A 170 -4.21 -4.09 18.30
C ILE A 170 -5.72 -3.90 18.08
N SER A 171 -6.14 -2.89 17.30
CA SER A 171 -7.53 -2.61 16.93
C SER A 171 -7.88 -3.16 15.56
N PHE A 172 -9.12 -3.56 15.35
CA PHE A 172 -9.60 -3.80 13.98
C PHE A 172 -9.96 -2.49 13.27
N PRO A 173 -9.91 -2.41 11.93
CA PRO A 173 -10.13 -1.15 11.21
C PRO A 173 -11.46 -0.43 11.53
N GLU A 174 -12.54 -1.21 11.71
CA GLU A 174 -13.89 -0.71 12.03
C GLU A 174 -14.09 -0.33 13.51
N GLU A 175 -13.15 -0.69 14.38
CA GLU A 175 -13.23 -0.43 15.80
C GLU A 175 -12.70 0.98 16.14
N ALA A 176 -13.40 1.65 17.06
CA ALA A 176 -12.90 2.85 17.71
C ALA A 176 -12.64 2.57 19.20
N LEU A 177 -11.60 3.20 19.76
CA LEU A 177 -11.34 3.13 21.19
C LEU A 177 -12.48 3.78 21.98
N TYR A 178 -13.22 2.98 22.75
CA TYR A 178 -14.39 3.44 23.50
C TYR A 178 -14.05 3.83 24.95
N CYS A 179 -13.22 3.04 25.64
CA CYS A 179 -12.83 3.30 27.01
C CYS A 179 -11.39 2.83 27.27
N VAL A 180 -10.68 3.59 28.12
CA VAL A 180 -9.39 3.23 28.68
C VAL A 180 -9.51 3.17 30.20
N THR A 181 -8.97 2.12 30.79
CA THR A 181 -8.77 1.97 32.24
C THR A 181 -7.30 1.73 32.53
N ALA A 182 -6.85 2.10 33.72
CA ALA A 182 -5.50 1.83 34.19
C ALA A 182 -5.56 1.11 35.53
N ASN A 183 -4.61 0.21 35.78
CA ASN A 183 -4.49 -0.51 37.05
C ASN A 183 -3.95 0.37 38.21
N THR A 184 -3.58 1.61 37.93
CA THR A 184 -3.08 2.59 38.89
C THR A 184 -3.70 3.97 38.63
N THR A 185 -3.60 4.84 39.63
CA THR A 185 -3.84 6.28 39.47
C THR A 185 -2.52 7.00 39.17
N GLY A 186 -2.60 8.23 38.66
CA GLY A 186 -1.42 9.09 38.42
C GLY A 186 -0.79 8.99 37.03
N LEU A 187 -1.37 8.21 36.11
CA LEU A 187 -1.01 8.27 34.68
C LEU A 187 -1.76 9.42 34.00
N ASN A 188 -1.05 10.15 33.14
CA ASN A 188 -1.62 11.09 32.18
C ASN A 188 -1.76 10.37 30.83
N ILE A 189 -2.98 10.24 30.31
CA ILE A 189 -3.26 9.45 29.10
C ILE A 189 -3.91 10.34 28.07
N ARG A 190 -3.19 10.67 27.01
CA ARG A 190 -3.67 11.57 25.96
C ARG A 190 -3.95 10.78 24.69
N PRO A 191 -5.12 10.95 24.05
CA PRO A 191 -5.37 10.34 22.76
C PRO A 191 -4.65 11.14 21.67
N GLY A 192 -4.25 10.45 20.61
CA GLY A 192 -3.68 11.05 19.41
C GLY A 192 -4.34 10.49 18.16
N ARG A 193 -4.33 11.30 17.10
CA ARG A 193 -4.80 10.93 15.77
C ARG A 193 -3.70 11.12 14.75
N ASP A 194 -3.67 10.29 13.72
CA ASP A 194 -2.76 10.47 12.60
C ASP A 194 -3.24 11.61 11.69
N GLN A 195 -2.32 12.46 11.26
CA GLN A 195 -2.55 13.47 10.22
C GLN A 195 -1.95 13.06 8.87
N MET A 196 -1.18 11.96 8.82
CA MET A 196 -0.45 11.51 7.65
C MET A 196 -1.15 10.43 6.84
N TRP A 197 -1.84 9.47 7.47
CA TRP A 197 -2.66 8.39 6.89
C TRP A 197 -2.01 7.40 5.92
N PHE A 198 -0.92 7.77 5.24
CA PHE A 198 -0.27 7.01 4.17
C PHE A 198 1.15 6.58 4.56
N GLY A 199 1.35 6.32 5.85
CA GLY A 199 2.65 5.90 6.39
C GLY A 199 2.81 4.39 6.54
N ASP A 200 1.75 3.62 6.30
CA ASP A 200 1.74 2.16 6.17
C ASP A 200 2.23 1.67 4.79
N PHE A 201 2.38 2.60 3.83
CA PHE A 201 2.85 2.34 2.47
C PHE A 201 1.98 1.41 1.63
N GLU A 202 0.77 1.14 2.12
CA GLU A 202 -0.19 0.27 1.46
C GLU A 202 -0.75 0.95 0.21
N ASP A 203 -1.23 0.10 -0.69
CA ASP A 203 -2.05 0.52 -1.80
C ASP A 203 -3.46 0.85 -1.29
N VAL A 204 -3.85 2.12 -1.41
CA VAL A 204 -5.03 2.67 -0.72
C VAL A 204 -6.26 2.76 -1.61
N ASP A 205 -6.13 2.36 -2.88
CA ASP A 205 -7.18 2.47 -3.86
C ASP A 205 -7.39 1.20 -4.66
N VAL A 206 -8.34 1.26 -5.59
CA VAL A 206 -8.77 0.13 -6.39
C VAL A 206 -8.66 0.53 -7.85
N ASP A 207 -7.55 0.16 -8.45
CA ASP A 207 -7.30 0.31 -9.88
C ASP A 207 -6.48 -0.87 -10.44
N ASP A 208 -5.93 -0.69 -11.65
CA ASP A 208 -5.12 -1.70 -12.34
C ASP A 208 -3.64 -1.69 -11.93
N ILE A 209 -3.20 -0.70 -11.14
CA ILE A 209 -1.85 -0.57 -10.59
C ILE A 209 -1.85 -1.24 -9.22
N GLN A 210 -0.74 -1.91 -8.87
CA GLN A 210 -0.67 -2.65 -7.61
C GLN A 210 0.62 -2.35 -6.89
N GLY A 211 0.53 -2.24 -5.56
CA GLY A 211 1.69 -2.07 -4.70
C GLY A 211 2.37 -0.75 -4.95
N GLU A 212 1.58 0.32 -5.03
CA GLU A 212 2.05 1.69 -5.13
C GLU A 212 1.86 2.46 -3.83
N ALA A 213 2.85 3.33 -3.51
CA ALA A 213 2.75 4.28 -2.40
C ALA A 213 2.66 5.68 -3.01
N SER A 214 1.50 5.96 -3.59
CA SER A 214 1.24 7.12 -4.45
C SER A 214 1.52 8.48 -3.80
N ARG A 215 1.54 8.57 -2.47
CA ARG A 215 1.85 9.81 -1.72
C ARG A 215 3.32 9.95 -1.35
N TRP A 216 4.18 9.08 -1.87
CA TRP A 216 5.63 9.16 -1.70
C TRP A 216 6.36 9.34 -3.04
N TYR A 217 7.42 10.13 -3.02
CA TYR A 217 8.43 10.15 -4.07
C TYR A 217 9.58 9.25 -3.66
N TYR A 218 9.74 8.11 -4.35
CA TYR A 218 10.87 7.20 -4.17
C TYR A 218 11.59 6.98 -5.50
N GLY A 219 12.91 6.91 -5.45
CA GLY A 219 13.78 6.69 -6.61
C GLY A 219 14.16 5.21 -6.78
N SER A 220 14.99 4.90 -7.78
CA SER A 220 15.40 3.52 -8.13
C SER A 220 16.12 2.72 -7.04
N GLN A 221 16.49 3.35 -5.92
CA GLN A 221 17.11 2.72 -4.75
C GLN A 221 16.10 2.48 -3.61
N SER A 222 14.82 2.74 -3.85
CA SER A 222 13.75 2.53 -2.89
C SER A 222 12.55 1.91 -3.61
N THR A 223 11.90 0.96 -2.97
CA THR A 223 10.79 0.19 -3.55
C THR A 223 9.81 -0.13 -2.44
N LEU A 224 8.57 -0.44 -2.80
CA LEU A 224 7.69 -1.16 -1.91
C LEU A 224 8.12 -2.62 -1.85
N SER A 225 8.09 -3.19 -0.65
CA SER A 225 8.56 -4.54 -0.38
C SER A 225 7.51 -5.36 0.33
N LEU A 226 7.13 -6.46 -0.31
CA LEU A 226 6.23 -7.48 0.25
C LEU A 226 6.95 -8.45 1.19
N ARG A 227 8.30 -8.39 1.26
CA ARG A 227 9.10 -9.41 1.95
C ARG A 227 9.06 -9.23 3.47
N PHE A 228 8.98 -7.99 3.92
CA PHE A 228 9.01 -7.65 5.34
C PHE A 228 8.13 -6.43 5.61
N PRO A 229 6.79 -6.54 5.51
CA PRO A 229 5.90 -5.60 6.18
C PRO A 229 6.03 -5.72 7.71
N PHE A 230 5.80 -4.64 8.44
CA PHE A 230 5.55 -4.70 9.87
C PHE A 230 4.08 -5.10 10.09
N GLN A 231 3.16 -4.48 9.35
CA GLN A 231 1.75 -4.81 9.21
C GLN A 231 1.32 -4.62 7.75
N GLY A 232 0.17 -5.17 7.32
CA GLY A 232 -0.23 -5.09 5.91
C GLY A 232 0.55 -6.04 4.99
N ILE A 233 0.53 -5.84 3.65
CA ILE A 233 1.45 -6.58 2.74
C ILE A 233 2.74 -5.80 2.52
N SER A 234 2.73 -4.47 2.53
CA SER A 234 3.86 -3.70 2.03
C SER A 234 4.65 -2.94 3.10
N SER A 235 5.82 -2.46 2.72
CA SER A 235 6.66 -1.57 3.51
C SER A 235 7.60 -0.84 2.57
N LEU A 236 8.07 0.33 2.97
CA LEU A 236 9.14 1.01 2.25
C LEU A 236 10.45 0.28 2.45
N CYS A 237 11.02 -0.28 1.38
CA CYS A 237 12.37 -0.82 1.37
C CYS A 237 13.34 0.17 0.72
N MET A 238 14.39 0.54 1.44
CA MET A 238 15.48 1.38 0.95
C MET A 238 16.76 0.54 0.88
N ARG A 239 17.40 0.50 -0.30
CA ARG A 239 18.62 -0.28 -0.56
C ARG A 239 19.79 0.63 -0.86
N ARG A 240 20.94 0.37 -0.24
CA ARG A 240 22.18 1.14 -0.49
C ARG A 240 23.40 0.25 -0.59
N SER A 241 24.25 0.52 -1.59
CA SER A 241 25.58 -0.08 -1.67
C SER A 241 26.59 0.84 -0.96
N SER A 242 27.63 0.26 -0.37
CA SER A 242 28.77 1.01 0.19
C SER A 242 29.52 1.82 -0.88
N SER A 243 29.35 1.48 -2.16
CA SER A 243 29.90 2.23 -3.30
C SER A 243 29.01 3.39 -3.77
N THR A 244 27.78 3.51 -3.27
CA THR A 244 26.87 4.59 -3.65
C THR A 244 27.30 5.87 -2.95
N ASN A 245 27.55 6.96 -3.68
CA ASN A 245 27.99 8.24 -3.14
C ASN A 245 26.91 9.35 -3.18
N ILE A 246 25.74 9.06 -3.77
CA ILE A 246 24.60 9.99 -3.83
C ILE A 246 23.66 9.73 -2.66
N THR A 247 23.21 10.77 -1.95
CA THR A 247 22.12 10.64 -0.97
C THR A 247 20.78 10.62 -1.69
N THR A 248 20.03 9.52 -1.59
CA THR A 248 18.66 9.42 -2.11
C THR A 248 17.69 9.56 -0.95
N ALA A 249 16.74 10.47 -1.08
CA ALA A 249 15.68 10.68 -0.11
C ALA A 249 14.35 10.17 -0.67
N VAL A 250 13.54 9.58 0.20
CA VAL A 250 12.13 9.30 -0.05
C VAL A 250 11.34 10.43 0.60
N MET A 251 10.56 11.15 -0.19
CA MET A 251 9.89 12.38 0.25
C MET A 251 8.38 12.22 0.20
N PHE A 252 7.69 12.66 1.24
CA PHE A 252 6.22 12.71 1.23
C PHE A 252 5.74 13.84 0.31
N ARG A 253 4.80 13.54 -0.60
CA ARG A 253 4.37 14.48 -1.67
C ARG A 253 3.59 15.67 -1.12
N ASN A 254 2.61 15.41 -0.28
CA ASN A 254 1.67 16.42 0.21
C ASN A 254 2.15 17.06 1.52
N ARG A 255 1.59 18.21 1.87
CA ARG A 255 1.79 18.85 3.17
C ARG A 255 0.85 18.23 4.19
N ILE A 256 1.41 17.83 5.32
CA ILE A 256 0.70 17.30 6.49
C ILE A 256 0.45 18.49 7.41
N ARG A 257 -0.80 18.94 7.50
CA ARG A 257 -1.16 20.07 8.35
C ARG A 257 -1.40 19.66 9.80
N VAL A 258 -1.29 20.64 10.70
CA VAL A 258 -1.77 20.46 12.08
C VAL A 258 -3.27 20.68 12.18
N MET A 259 -3.90 20.01 13.15
CA MET A 259 -5.30 20.22 13.50
C MET A 259 -5.56 21.69 13.86
N GLY A 260 -6.74 22.19 13.52
CA GLY A 260 -7.18 23.55 13.87
C GLY A 260 -6.55 24.69 13.05
N ASP A 261 -5.62 24.40 12.11
CA ASP A 261 -5.05 25.39 11.19
C ASP A 261 -6.14 26.18 10.43
N ALA A 262 -7.16 25.50 9.88
CA ALA A 262 -8.20 26.13 9.06
C ALA A 262 -9.01 27.20 9.81
N ILE A 263 -9.11 27.09 11.14
CA ILE A 263 -9.84 28.04 11.98
C ILE A 263 -8.91 28.95 12.78
N ASN A 264 -7.64 29.02 12.37
CA ASN A 264 -6.57 29.79 13.02
C ASN A 264 -6.38 29.44 14.51
N LYS A 265 -6.49 28.16 14.84
CA LYS A 265 -6.22 27.58 16.17
C LYS A 265 -5.33 26.34 16.04
N PRO A 266 -4.10 26.50 15.52
CA PRO A 266 -3.17 25.40 15.26
C PRO A 266 -2.88 24.57 16.52
N ASN A 267 -2.97 23.25 16.43
CA ASN A 267 -2.48 22.36 17.46
C ASN A 267 -1.10 21.81 17.07
N LYS A 268 -0.04 22.51 17.47
CA LYS A 268 1.35 22.13 17.16
C LYS A 268 1.94 21.07 18.10
N ASP A 269 1.12 20.47 18.96
CA ASP A 269 1.54 19.32 19.78
C ASP A 269 1.48 18.06 18.93
N ILE A 270 2.62 17.76 18.28
CA ILE A 270 2.76 16.69 17.30
C ILE A 270 4.00 15.82 17.56
N SER A 271 3.89 14.53 17.24
CA SER A 271 5.02 13.59 17.29
C SER A 271 5.09 12.76 16.01
N LEU A 272 6.29 12.35 15.63
CA LEU A 272 6.54 11.31 14.65
C LEU A 272 6.59 9.96 15.35
N LEU A 273 5.89 8.97 14.79
CA LEU A 273 6.01 7.56 15.15
C LEU A 273 6.28 6.74 13.89
N GLY A 274 6.98 5.62 14.06
CA GLY A 274 7.13 4.64 12.99
C GLY A 274 7.79 3.35 13.46
N TYR A 275 7.89 2.40 12.55
CA TYR A 275 8.64 1.16 12.75
C TYR A 275 9.76 1.07 11.73
N LEU A 276 10.93 0.58 12.15
CA LEU A 276 12.03 0.32 11.22
C LEU A 276 12.74 -1.01 11.51
N LYS A 277 13.24 -1.64 10.45
CA LYS A 277 14.08 -2.84 10.47
C LYS A 277 15.29 -2.62 9.57
N GLY A 278 16.47 -3.08 9.98
CA GLY A 278 17.71 -2.92 9.21
C GLY A 278 18.44 -4.23 8.96
N GLU A 279 19.06 -4.37 7.80
CA GLU A 279 20.02 -5.43 7.49
C GLU A 279 21.27 -4.82 6.85
N ASN A 280 22.40 -4.90 7.56
CA ASN A 280 23.63 -4.21 7.19
C ASN A 280 23.38 -2.75 6.79
N ALA A 281 22.40 -2.09 7.43
CA ALA A 281 21.94 -0.80 6.99
C ALA A 281 22.99 0.28 7.31
N GLY A 282 23.20 1.26 6.42
CA GLY A 282 23.88 2.50 6.79
C GLY A 282 23.03 3.38 7.71
N LYS A 283 23.48 4.61 7.99
CA LYS A 283 22.73 5.57 8.82
C LYS A 283 21.39 5.95 8.19
N LEU A 284 20.32 5.99 8.97
CA LEU A 284 19.03 6.57 8.56
C LEU A 284 18.81 7.94 9.20
N THR A 285 18.23 8.88 8.46
CA THR A 285 17.77 10.17 8.96
C THR A 285 16.38 10.47 8.43
N ILE A 286 15.48 10.93 9.30
CA ILE A 286 14.18 11.49 8.93
C ILE A 286 14.21 12.97 9.26
N ILE A 287 13.92 13.80 8.27
CA ILE A 287 13.83 15.26 8.40
C ILE A 287 12.35 15.65 8.32
N ALA A 288 11.91 16.49 9.25
CA ALA A 288 10.64 17.19 9.16
C ALA A 288 10.90 18.64 8.73
N GLU A 289 10.40 19.01 7.56
CA GLU A 289 10.45 20.38 7.06
C GLU A 289 9.14 21.09 7.36
N TYR A 290 9.21 22.33 7.84
CA TYR A 290 8.06 23.13 8.23
C TYR A 290 7.64 24.11 7.14
N TRP A 291 6.35 24.13 6.85
CA TRP A 291 5.75 24.85 5.73
C TRP A 291 4.54 25.66 6.18
N ALA A 292 4.25 26.71 5.43
CA ALA A 292 2.92 27.28 5.41
C ALA A 292 1.92 26.26 4.84
N SER A 293 0.67 26.31 5.29
CA SER A 293 -0.35 25.38 4.79
C SER A 293 -0.78 25.73 3.36
N GLU A 294 -0.62 27.01 2.97
CA GLU A 294 -0.79 27.55 1.63
C GLU A 294 0.45 28.32 1.15
N GLY A 295 0.53 28.56 -0.16
CA GLY A 295 1.67 29.27 -0.77
C GLY A 295 2.97 28.45 -0.73
N SER A 296 4.13 29.12 -0.76
CA SER A 296 5.44 28.48 -0.88
C SER A 296 6.39 28.74 0.29
N ASN A 297 5.92 29.41 1.35
CA ASN A 297 6.77 29.80 2.48
C ASN A 297 7.19 28.58 3.32
N THR A 298 8.46 28.57 3.72
CA THR A 298 9.08 27.54 4.58
C THR A 298 9.63 28.17 5.86
N PHE A 299 9.72 27.37 6.91
CA PHE A 299 10.11 27.80 8.27
C PHE A 299 11.23 26.93 8.84
N GLY A 300 12.11 26.44 7.95
CA GLY A 300 13.20 25.54 8.29
C GLY A 300 12.75 24.09 8.47
N GLY A 301 13.61 23.27 9.05
CA GLY A 301 13.32 21.87 9.37
C GLY A 301 14.21 21.36 10.49
N GLU A 302 13.87 20.19 11.02
CA GLU A 302 14.63 19.53 12.07
C GLU A 302 14.94 18.07 11.71
N LEU A 303 16.02 17.54 12.31
CA LEU A 303 16.29 16.11 12.30
C LEU A 303 15.31 15.41 13.25
N ALA A 304 14.15 15.03 12.72
CA ALA A 304 13.06 14.41 13.47
C ALA A 304 13.49 13.07 14.09
N TYR A 305 14.28 12.27 13.36
CA TYR A 305 14.79 10.99 13.86
C TYR A 305 16.10 10.60 13.18
N GLU A 306 16.98 9.92 13.90
CA GLU A 306 18.15 9.26 13.32
C GLU A 306 18.36 7.86 13.89
N HIS A 307 18.88 6.97 13.05
CA HIS A 307 19.31 5.64 13.45
C HIS A 307 20.72 5.37 12.91
N PRO A 308 21.66 4.86 13.72
CA PRO A 308 23.07 4.71 13.32
C PRO A 308 23.31 3.71 12.18
N GLY A 309 22.41 2.74 12.01
CA GLY A 309 22.54 1.65 11.04
C GLY A 309 22.69 0.29 11.70
N GLY A 310 23.02 -0.73 10.92
CA GLY A 310 23.30 -2.09 11.36
C GLY A 310 22.22 -3.11 10.98
N THR A 311 22.28 -4.27 11.65
CA THR A 311 21.32 -5.36 11.48
C THR A 311 20.49 -5.52 12.74
N PHE A 312 19.17 -5.40 12.62
CA PHE A 312 18.23 -5.48 13.73
C PHE A 312 16.82 -5.79 13.23
N ASN A 313 15.98 -6.34 14.10
CA ASN A 313 14.56 -6.59 13.80
C ASN A 313 13.71 -5.34 14.01
N TRP A 314 12.43 -5.40 13.65
CA TRP A 314 11.49 -4.32 13.82
C TRP A 314 11.57 -3.67 15.21
N VAL A 315 11.80 -2.36 15.21
CA VAL A 315 11.76 -1.52 16.40
C VAL A 315 10.85 -0.34 16.14
N GLN A 316 10.00 -0.03 17.11
CA GLN A 316 9.24 1.22 17.13
C GLN A 316 10.18 2.36 17.50
N PHE A 317 10.00 3.50 16.85
CA PHE A 317 10.59 4.76 17.26
C PHE A 317 9.52 5.83 17.41
N THR A 318 9.81 6.81 18.27
CA THR A 318 8.96 7.98 18.48
C THR A 318 9.81 9.21 18.74
N SER A 319 9.36 10.37 18.27
CA SER A 319 10.04 11.64 18.46
C SER A 319 9.02 12.78 18.52
N ASP A 320 9.14 13.65 19.51
CA ASP A 320 8.35 14.89 19.56
C ASP A 320 8.90 15.89 18.54
N LEU A 321 8.02 16.51 17.76
CA LEU A 321 8.39 17.47 16.73
C LEU A 321 8.17 18.91 17.24
N HIS A 322 9.11 19.79 16.94
CA HIS A 322 9.16 21.16 17.44
C HIS A 322 8.83 22.16 16.33
N MET A 323 7.58 22.14 15.85
CA MET A 323 7.11 23.12 14.89
C MET A 323 7.23 24.55 15.49
N PRO A 324 7.85 25.51 14.79
CA PRO A 324 8.04 26.86 15.34
C PRO A 324 6.69 27.51 15.71
N PRO A 325 6.65 28.42 16.69
CA PRO A 325 5.44 29.17 17.00
C PRO A 325 5.07 30.12 15.86
N ASP A 326 3.84 30.64 15.89
CA ASP A 326 3.49 31.75 14.99
C ASP A 326 4.18 33.02 15.45
N ASP A 327 4.61 33.83 14.50
CA ASP A 327 5.05 35.18 14.78
C ASP A 327 3.81 36.09 14.89
N PRO A 328 3.50 36.63 16.09
CA PRO A 328 2.35 37.50 16.28
C PRO A 328 2.48 38.85 15.58
N GLU A 329 3.69 39.25 15.16
CA GLU A 329 3.96 40.50 14.44
C GLU A 329 3.91 40.31 12.92
N MET A 330 3.85 39.08 12.43
CA MET A 330 3.84 38.80 11.01
C MET A 330 2.50 39.18 10.38
N ALA A 331 2.54 40.18 9.50
CA ALA A 331 1.36 40.65 8.77
C ALA A 331 0.93 39.64 7.69
N GLY A 332 -0.38 39.50 7.49
CA GLY A 332 -0.97 38.68 6.43
C GLY A 332 -1.71 37.45 6.96
N ASP A 333 -2.16 36.61 6.03
CA ASP A 333 -2.90 35.38 6.38
C ASP A 333 -1.95 34.33 6.97
N PRO A 334 -2.17 33.84 8.21
CA PRO A 334 -1.37 32.79 8.81
C PRO A 334 -1.29 31.50 7.97
N ALA A 335 -2.29 31.19 7.13
CA ALA A 335 -2.25 30.03 6.25
C ALA A 335 -1.07 30.09 5.27
N THR A 336 -0.67 31.29 4.84
CA THR A 336 0.45 31.53 3.91
C THR A 336 1.73 31.96 4.61
N ASN A 337 1.62 32.48 5.84
CA ASN A 337 2.72 33.17 6.53
C ASN A 337 3.14 32.54 7.85
N ALA A 338 2.48 31.48 8.34
CA ALA A 338 2.89 30.80 9.57
C ALA A 338 3.25 29.32 9.34
N PRO A 339 4.12 28.71 10.16
CA PRO A 339 4.38 27.28 10.11
C PRO A 339 3.14 26.53 10.57
N ARG A 340 2.45 25.89 9.62
CA ARG A 340 1.12 25.27 9.78
C ARG A 340 1.05 23.85 9.24
N ALA A 341 2.07 23.42 8.52
CA ALA A 341 2.17 22.10 7.96
C ALA A 341 3.63 21.62 7.96
N LEU A 342 3.83 20.34 7.66
CA LEU A 342 5.14 19.75 7.51
C LEU A 342 5.18 18.76 6.34
N ARG A 343 6.40 18.45 5.90
CA ARG A 343 6.71 17.33 4.99
C ARG A 343 7.84 16.50 5.58
N LEU A 344 7.80 15.19 5.30
CA LEU A 344 8.84 14.27 5.74
C LEU A 344 9.76 13.90 4.58
N ALA A 345 11.04 13.84 4.87
CA ALA A 345 12.06 13.29 3.98
C ALA A 345 12.89 12.24 4.73
N ILE A 346 12.97 11.03 4.17
CA ILE A 346 13.67 9.88 4.74
C ILE A 346 14.90 9.62 3.90
N SER A 347 16.08 9.63 4.51
CA SER A 347 17.35 9.37 3.83
C SER A 347 18.06 8.17 4.43
N HIS A 348 18.48 7.25 3.58
CA HIS A 348 19.33 6.12 3.92
C HIS A 348 20.75 6.38 3.39
N HIS A 349 21.74 6.32 4.25
CA HIS A 349 23.15 6.47 3.88
C HIS A 349 23.76 5.12 3.49
N PRO A 350 24.83 5.11 2.68
CA PRO A 350 25.58 3.91 2.37
C PRO A 350 26.04 3.17 3.64
N PRO A 351 26.02 1.83 3.65
CA PRO A 351 26.63 1.05 4.73
C PRO A 351 28.16 1.10 4.64
N ALA A 352 28.83 0.68 5.72
CA ALA A 352 30.29 0.65 5.75
C ALA A 352 30.89 -0.30 4.68
N THR A 353 30.23 -1.44 4.44
CA THR A 353 30.63 -2.43 3.43
C THR A 353 29.41 -3.10 2.80
N GLY A 354 29.54 -3.60 1.58
CA GLY A 354 28.53 -4.41 0.92
C GLY A 354 27.24 -3.64 0.60
N VAL A 355 26.10 -4.33 0.74
CA VAL A 355 24.77 -3.77 0.50
C VAL A 355 23.99 -3.79 1.81
N GLY A 356 23.27 -2.70 2.07
CA GLY A 356 22.46 -2.49 3.25
C GLY A 356 21.03 -2.19 2.89
N TYR A 357 20.10 -2.61 3.74
CA TYR A 357 18.67 -2.47 3.56
C TYR A 357 18.01 -1.87 4.80
N TYR A 358 17.04 -1.00 4.56
CA TYR A 358 16.05 -0.58 5.55
C TYR A 358 14.67 -0.95 5.10
N TRP A 359 13.84 -1.38 6.04
CA TRP A 359 12.38 -1.42 5.90
C TRP A 359 11.79 -0.44 6.89
N LEU A 360 10.85 0.39 6.42
CA LEU A 360 10.07 1.33 7.22
C LEU A 360 8.60 1.09 6.96
N ASP A 361 7.81 1.20 8.02
CA ASP A 361 6.39 0.94 7.98
C ASP A 361 5.66 1.68 9.13
N GLU A 362 4.35 1.82 9.01
CA GLU A 362 3.42 2.41 9.97
C GLU A 362 3.85 3.80 10.48
N LEU A 363 4.40 4.63 9.58
CA LEU A 363 4.72 6.02 9.89
C LEU A 363 3.45 6.80 10.23
N ALA A 364 3.54 7.70 11.21
CA ALA A 364 2.43 8.57 11.60
C ALA A 364 2.92 9.93 12.08
N ILE A 365 2.17 10.97 11.74
CA ILE A 365 2.29 12.29 12.36
C ILE A 365 1.11 12.43 13.29
N ILE A 366 1.37 12.22 14.58
CA ILE A 366 0.34 12.15 15.60
C ILE A 366 0.08 13.56 16.11
N ASN A 367 -1.15 14.06 16.01
CA ASN A 367 -1.57 15.26 16.72
C ASN A 367 -2.21 14.87 18.05
N TRP A 368 -1.64 15.33 19.16
CA TRP A 368 -2.12 14.98 20.50
C TRP A 368 -3.27 15.87 20.96
N GLU A 369 -4.26 15.26 21.61
CA GLU A 369 -5.40 15.96 22.19
C GLU A 369 -5.26 16.12 23.70
N GLU A 370 -6.28 16.73 24.31
CA GLU A 370 -6.36 16.88 25.76
C GLU A 370 -6.41 15.53 26.49
N ASN A 371 -5.99 15.54 27.75
CA ASN A 371 -5.91 14.36 28.59
C ASN A 371 -7.29 13.68 28.79
N LEU A 372 -7.31 12.35 28.68
CA LEU A 372 -8.42 11.53 29.12
C LEU A 372 -8.36 11.41 30.64
N ASN A 373 -9.46 11.73 31.32
CA ASN A 373 -9.57 11.37 32.74
C ASN A 373 -9.66 9.83 32.85
N PRO A 374 -8.69 9.12 33.45
CA PRO A 374 -8.54 7.65 33.36
C PRO A 374 -9.59 6.83 34.15
N MET A 375 -10.74 7.43 34.48
CA MET A 375 -11.89 6.73 35.06
C MET A 375 -12.97 6.58 33.99
N CYS A 376 -12.99 5.43 33.30
CA CYS A 376 -13.92 5.03 32.23
C CYS A 376 -15.14 5.95 32.02
N LYS A 377 -14.88 7.10 31.39
CA LYS A 377 -15.89 7.90 30.72
C LYS A 377 -15.74 7.52 29.25
N PRO A 378 -16.84 7.23 28.52
CA PRO A 378 -16.74 6.94 27.10
C PRO A 378 -15.96 8.07 26.44
N ILE A 379 -14.81 7.74 25.84
CA ILE A 379 -13.86 8.71 25.28
C ILE A 379 -14.58 9.55 24.23
N LEU A 380 -15.37 8.88 23.38
CA LEU A 380 -16.45 9.46 22.62
C LEU A 380 -17.57 8.43 22.40
N LYS A 381 -18.80 8.93 22.25
CA LYS A 381 -19.94 8.07 21.91
C LYS A 381 -19.98 7.73 20.43
N THR A 382 -19.21 8.38 19.56
CA THR A 382 -19.15 8.19 18.09
C THR A 382 -17.91 7.44 17.68
N PRO A 383 -17.93 6.71 16.54
CA PRO A 383 -16.69 6.27 15.91
C PRO A 383 -15.76 7.47 15.70
N HIS A 384 -14.46 7.24 15.83
CA HIS A 384 -13.43 8.25 15.66
C HIS A 384 -12.08 7.59 15.37
N GLU A 385 -11.08 8.38 15.03
CA GLU A 385 -9.75 7.93 14.56
C GLU A 385 -8.60 8.15 15.57
N ARG A 386 -8.91 8.36 16.85
CA ARG A 386 -7.92 8.36 17.94
C ARG A 386 -7.26 6.99 18.09
N ASN A 387 -6.28 6.72 17.25
CA ASN A 387 -5.58 5.44 17.11
C ASN A 387 -4.25 5.40 17.88
N PHE A 388 -3.96 6.41 18.70
CA PHE A 388 -2.76 6.45 19.52
C PHE A 388 -3.09 6.86 20.96
N LEU A 389 -2.31 6.37 21.92
CA LEU A 389 -2.32 6.86 23.29
C LEU A 389 -0.90 7.25 23.69
N ARG A 390 -0.70 8.49 24.13
CA ARG A 390 0.48 8.91 24.89
C ARG A 390 0.21 8.65 26.36
N VAL A 391 1.03 7.82 26.98
CA VAL A 391 0.91 7.42 28.38
C VAL A 391 2.11 7.98 29.13
N GLU A 392 1.87 8.92 30.02
CA GLU A 392 2.91 9.60 30.80
C GLU A 392 2.79 9.27 32.28
N GLY A 393 3.93 9.06 32.92
CA GLY A 393 4.01 8.60 34.31
C GLY A 393 5.45 8.39 34.76
N GLU A 394 5.63 7.92 35.99
CA GLU A 394 6.96 7.54 36.45
C GLU A 394 7.48 6.28 35.73
N PRO A 395 8.80 6.05 35.67
CA PRO A 395 9.33 4.85 35.04
C PRO A 395 8.81 3.57 35.70
N GLY A 396 8.33 2.63 34.89
CA GLY A 396 7.70 1.40 35.39
C GLY A 396 6.92 0.63 34.35
N VAL A 397 6.33 -0.50 34.77
CA VAL A 397 5.44 -1.32 33.95
C VAL A 397 4.02 -1.15 34.46
N TYR A 398 3.13 -0.68 33.59
CA TYR A 398 1.73 -0.42 33.86
C TYR A 398 0.85 -1.34 33.03
N LYS A 399 -0.42 -1.45 33.39
CA LYS A 399 -1.42 -2.18 32.60
C LYS A 399 -2.56 -1.24 32.23
N LEU A 400 -2.88 -1.22 30.94
CA LEU A 400 -4.05 -0.52 30.43
C LEU A 400 -5.10 -1.54 29.98
N GLY A 401 -6.33 -1.35 30.45
CA GLY A 401 -7.51 -2.00 29.89
C GLY A 401 -8.07 -1.13 28.77
N LEU A 402 -8.23 -1.71 27.59
CA LEU A 402 -8.74 -1.02 26.41
C LEU A 402 -10.04 -1.70 25.97
N THR A 403 -11.11 -0.91 25.87
CA THR A 403 -12.35 -1.35 25.24
C THR A 403 -12.47 -0.71 23.87
N PHE A 404 -12.51 -1.53 22.83
CA PHE A 404 -12.81 -1.14 21.46
C PHE A 404 -14.28 -1.38 21.16
N ARG A 405 -14.89 -0.50 20.35
CA ARG A 405 -16.29 -0.60 19.93
C ARG A 405 -16.42 -0.53 18.42
N SER A 406 -17.17 -1.46 17.84
CA SER A 406 -17.65 -1.40 16.45
C SER A 406 -19.17 -1.26 16.41
N TYR A 407 -19.72 -0.67 15.35
CA TYR A 407 -21.16 -0.45 15.16
C TYR A 407 -21.68 -1.27 13.99
N ARG A 408 -22.98 -1.60 14.01
CA ARG A 408 -23.67 -2.29 12.90
C ARG A 408 -25.08 -1.79 12.73
N PRO A 409 -25.60 -1.74 11.49
CA PRO A 409 -27.00 -1.40 11.28
C PRO A 409 -27.92 -2.54 11.72
N ILE A 410 -29.01 -2.23 12.43
CA ILE A 410 -30.05 -3.22 12.72
C ILE A 410 -30.76 -3.62 11.42
N GLN A 411 -31.05 -2.65 10.54
CA GLN A 411 -31.86 -2.89 9.35
C GLN A 411 -31.17 -3.67 8.23
N ALA A 412 -29.84 -3.57 8.06
CA ALA A 412 -29.15 -4.38 7.04
C ALA A 412 -29.21 -5.88 7.39
N ASP A 413 -29.24 -6.20 8.68
CA ASP A 413 -29.30 -7.58 9.17
C ASP A 413 -30.74 -8.02 9.49
N CYS A 414 -31.76 -7.17 9.31
CA CYS A 414 -33.16 -7.54 9.53
C CYS A 414 -33.69 -8.36 8.35
N GLY A 415 -33.51 -9.69 8.44
CA GLY A 415 -34.01 -10.63 7.43
C GLY A 415 -32.99 -11.09 6.40
N HIS A 416 -31.79 -10.49 6.36
CA HIS A 416 -30.65 -11.12 5.69
C HIS A 416 -30.26 -12.34 6.52
N GLY A 417 -30.17 -13.51 5.88
CA GLY A 417 -29.81 -14.74 6.57
C GLY A 417 -28.32 -14.71 6.97
N PRO A 418 -27.48 -15.61 6.45
CA PRO A 418 -26.03 -15.48 6.58
C PRO A 418 -25.53 -14.31 5.71
N HIS A 419 -24.49 -13.59 6.15
CA HIS A 419 -23.86 -12.52 5.36
C HIS A 419 -22.34 -12.65 5.43
N PHE A 420 -21.74 -12.93 4.28
CA PHE A 420 -20.34 -13.21 4.06
C PHE A 420 -19.58 -11.94 3.70
N SER A 421 -18.78 -11.46 4.64
CA SER A 421 -17.78 -10.43 4.36
C SER A 421 -16.39 -10.95 4.71
N PHE A 422 -15.41 -10.56 3.90
CA PHE A 422 -14.02 -10.63 4.32
C PHE A 422 -13.70 -9.38 5.13
N GLU A 423 -12.96 -9.60 6.19
CA GLU A 423 -12.22 -8.58 6.90
C GLU A 423 -10.77 -9.03 6.74
N THR A 424 -10.02 -8.38 5.88
CA THR A 424 -8.62 -8.79 5.73
C THR A 424 -7.89 -8.38 7.01
N MET A 425 -7.07 -9.28 7.59
CA MET A 425 -6.10 -8.88 8.62
C MET A 425 -4.86 -8.20 8.00
N LEU A 426 -4.83 -8.11 6.67
CA LEU A 426 -3.76 -7.59 5.82
C LEU A 426 -4.41 -6.62 4.82
N LEU A 427 -3.98 -5.36 4.79
CA LEU A 427 -4.80 -4.18 4.50
C LEU A 427 -4.92 -3.82 3.00
N ASP A 428 -4.44 -4.69 2.14
CA ASP A 428 -4.15 -4.46 0.72
C ASP A 428 -4.35 -5.73 -0.11
N GLN A 429 -5.09 -6.70 0.44
CA GLN A 429 -5.74 -7.71 -0.37
C GLN A 429 -7.06 -7.16 -0.87
N SER A 430 -7.17 -7.03 -2.19
CA SER A 430 -8.44 -7.35 -2.82
C SER A 430 -8.91 -8.66 -2.20
N THR A 431 -10.14 -8.70 -1.72
CA THR A 431 -10.75 -9.94 -1.26
C THR A 431 -10.84 -11.00 -2.38
N GLU A 432 -10.43 -10.62 -3.59
CA GLU A 432 -10.39 -11.39 -4.82
C GLU A 432 -8.95 -11.69 -5.29
N LYS A 433 -7.88 -11.23 -4.59
CA LYS A 433 -6.47 -11.55 -4.92
C LYS A 433 -5.53 -11.59 -3.71
N ILE A 434 -4.72 -12.66 -3.60
CA ILE A 434 -3.69 -12.88 -2.56
C ILE A 434 -2.34 -13.04 -3.26
N VAL A 435 -1.32 -12.30 -2.82
CA VAL A 435 0.04 -12.41 -3.33
C VAL A 435 0.98 -12.87 -2.23
N PHE A 436 1.50 -14.08 -2.35
CA PHE A 436 2.50 -14.66 -1.46
C PHE A 436 3.87 -14.00 -1.64
N LYS A 437 4.58 -13.85 -0.52
CA LYS A 437 5.99 -13.44 -0.55
C LYS A 437 6.80 -14.41 -1.42
N PRO A 438 7.90 -13.96 -2.04
CA PRO A 438 8.81 -14.87 -2.72
C PRO A 438 9.31 -15.94 -1.75
N THR A 439 9.09 -17.21 -2.09
CA THR A 439 9.34 -18.36 -1.21
C THR A 439 10.33 -19.31 -1.87
N ALA A 440 11.37 -19.72 -1.15
CA ALA A 440 12.31 -20.70 -1.69
C ALA A 440 11.61 -22.05 -1.94
N VAL A 441 11.99 -22.75 -3.02
CA VAL A 441 11.49 -24.10 -3.30
C VAL A 441 11.75 -25.02 -2.10
N GLY A 442 10.70 -25.66 -1.60
CA GLY A 442 10.75 -26.53 -0.41
C GLY A 442 10.49 -25.83 0.93
N LEU A 443 10.34 -24.50 0.95
CA LEU A 443 9.80 -23.76 2.10
C LEU A 443 8.30 -23.50 1.93
N SER A 444 7.68 -22.81 2.88
CA SER A 444 6.28 -22.42 2.77
C SER A 444 6.04 -21.06 3.39
N GLU A 445 5.16 -20.29 2.78
CA GLU A 445 4.64 -19.02 3.30
C GLU A 445 3.15 -19.16 3.57
N THR A 446 2.65 -18.51 4.63
CA THR A 446 1.22 -18.49 4.96
C THR A 446 0.69 -17.08 5.06
N GLN A 447 -0.58 -16.89 4.70
CA GLN A 447 -1.33 -15.65 4.87
C GLN A 447 -2.72 -15.94 5.36
N CYS A 448 -3.28 -15.05 6.18
CA CYS A 448 -4.61 -15.25 6.75
C CYS A 448 -5.56 -14.11 6.35
N ILE A 449 -6.79 -14.47 5.99
CA ILE A 449 -7.91 -13.54 5.84
C ILE A 449 -8.92 -13.83 6.95
N VAL A 450 -9.52 -12.81 7.56
CA VAL A 450 -10.63 -13.00 8.50
C VAL A 450 -11.93 -13.06 7.71
N ILE A 451 -12.72 -14.06 8.02
CA ILE A 451 -14.07 -14.20 7.54
C ILE A 451 -14.99 -13.73 8.64
N HIS A 452 -15.88 -12.83 8.27
CA HIS A 452 -16.82 -12.23 9.19
C HIS A 452 -18.24 -12.53 8.74
N ASN A 453 -18.96 -13.30 9.57
CA ASN A 453 -20.40 -13.42 9.43
C ASN A 453 -21.08 -12.20 10.06
N ARG A 454 -21.57 -11.31 9.21
CA ARG A 454 -22.31 -10.13 9.65
C ARG A 454 -23.81 -10.38 9.78
N GLY A 455 -24.30 -11.50 9.26
CA GLY A 455 -25.71 -11.84 9.23
C GLY A 455 -26.23 -12.41 10.55
N ASN A 456 -27.54 -12.65 10.58
CA ASN A 456 -28.25 -13.15 11.76
C ASN A 456 -28.43 -14.69 11.78
N GLN A 457 -28.04 -15.38 10.70
CA GLN A 457 -27.98 -16.84 10.61
C GLN A 457 -26.55 -17.34 10.45
N VAL A 458 -26.34 -18.64 10.66
CA VAL A 458 -25.03 -19.28 10.48
C VAL A 458 -24.58 -19.18 9.03
N LEU A 459 -23.44 -18.54 8.81
CA LEU A 459 -22.75 -18.52 7.53
C LEU A 459 -21.99 -19.84 7.38
N ILE A 460 -22.33 -20.56 6.31
CA ILE A 460 -21.67 -21.79 5.91
C ILE A 460 -20.86 -21.47 4.67
N ILE A 461 -19.56 -21.72 4.74
CA ILE A 461 -18.64 -21.59 3.62
C ILE A 461 -18.18 -23.00 3.27
N SER A 462 -18.46 -23.41 2.05
CA SER A 462 -18.11 -24.75 1.59
C SER A 462 -16.60 -24.92 1.50
N ASN A 463 -16.15 -26.17 1.46
CA ASN A 463 -14.76 -26.49 1.16
C ASN A 463 -14.28 -25.73 -0.11
N PRO A 464 -13.14 -25.03 -0.05
CA PRO A 464 -12.67 -24.24 -1.17
C PRO A 464 -12.26 -25.15 -2.33
N VAL A 465 -12.52 -24.72 -3.55
CA VAL A 465 -12.03 -25.40 -4.77
C VAL A 465 -10.84 -24.63 -5.31
N ILE A 466 -9.69 -25.30 -5.45
CA ILE A 466 -8.49 -24.72 -6.05
C ILE A 466 -8.39 -25.21 -7.50
N TYR A 467 -8.51 -24.30 -8.46
CA TYR A 467 -8.42 -24.61 -9.87
C TYR A 467 -6.95 -24.71 -10.34
N PRO A 468 -6.62 -25.66 -11.24
CA PRO A 468 -5.29 -25.79 -11.88
C PRO A 468 -4.89 -24.52 -12.65
N PRO A 469 -3.58 -24.29 -12.92
CA PRO A 469 -2.54 -25.29 -13.19
C PRO A 469 -1.68 -25.78 -11.99
N GLU A 470 -1.56 -25.03 -10.88
CA GLU A 470 -0.59 -25.35 -9.81
C GLU A 470 -1.23 -25.60 -8.43
N ALA A 471 -2.46 -26.13 -8.40
CA ALA A 471 -3.25 -26.33 -7.17
C ALA A 471 -2.54 -27.15 -6.07
N ASN A 472 -1.55 -27.98 -6.40
CA ASN A 472 -0.79 -28.76 -5.44
C ASN A 472 0.23 -27.95 -4.62
N MET A 473 0.53 -26.72 -5.03
CA MET A 473 1.44 -25.81 -4.31
C MET A 473 0.70 -24.88 -3.35
N PHE A 474 -0.63 -24.84 -3.41
CA PHE A 474 -1.45 -24.01 -2.54
C PHE A 474 -2.31 -24.88 -1.63
N LYS A 475 -2.42 -24.50 -0.35
CA LYS A 475 -3.29 -25.16 0.63
C LYS A 475 -4.11 -24.13 1.36
N ILE A 476 -5.28 -24.56 1.83
CA ILE A 476 -6.19 -23.71 2.60
C ILE A 476 -6.55 -24.43 3.89
N ARG A 477 -6.56 -23.69 5.00
CA ARG A 477 -6.96 -24.16 6.31
C ARG A 477 -7.93 -23.19 6.95
N TRP A 478 -8.91 -23.74 7.65
CA TRP A 478 -9.78 -22.95 8.52
C TRP A 478 -9.14 -22.83 9.89
N LEU A 479 -9.11 -21.63 10.46
CA LEU A 479 -8.58 -21.36 11.78
C LEU A 479 -9.61 -20.64 12.65
N THR A 480 -9.58 -20.86 13.96
CA THR A 480 -10.24 -19.99 14.93
C THR A 480 -9.52 -18.64 14.98
N MET A 481 -10.16 -17.62 15.56
CA MET A 481 -9.50 -16.33 15.82
C MET A 481 -8.28 -16.43 16.76
N GLN A 482 -8.11 -17.55 17.49
CA GLN A 482 -6.91 -17.85 18.29
C GLN A 482 -5.86 -18.66 17.51
N GLY A 483 -6.03 -18.86 16.20
CA GLY A 483 -5.09 -19.59 15.33
C GLY A 483 -5.16 -21.11 15.47
N SER A 484 -6.20 -21.67 16.10
CA SER A 484 -6.37 -23.13 16.19
C SER A 484 -7.04 -23.67 14.93
N GLU A 485 -6.51 -24.74 14.34
CA GLU A 485 -7.06 -25.33 13.12
C GLU A 485 -8.46 -25.94 13.35
N ILE A 486 -9.40 -25.62 12.45
CA ILE A 486 -10.76 -26.13 12.42
C ILE A 486 -10.82 -27.23 11.36
N ASN A 487 -10.74 -28.48 11.79
CA ASN A 487 -10.72 -29.65 10.92
C ASN A 487 -12.14 -30.02 10.42
N THR A 488 -12.63 -29.26 9.43
CA THR A 488 -13.93 -29.48 8.78
C THR A 488 -13.83 -29.15 7.29
N PRO A 489 -14.52 -29.87 6.39
CA PRO A 489 -14.60 -29.48 4.98
C PRO A 489 -15.30 -28.12 4.83
N ASP A 490 -16.44 -27.92 5.52
CA ASP A 490 -17.21 -26.69 5.45
C ASP A 490 -17.05 -25.89 6.76
N LEU A 491 -16.76 -24.60 6.63
CA LEU A 491 -16.63 -23.68 7.77
C LEU A 491 -18.01 -23.14 8.16
N SER A 492 -18.36 -23.35 9.43
CA SER A 492 -19.55 -22.75 10.06
C SER A 492 -19.14 -21.56 10.92
N VAL A 493 -19.58 -20.36 10.53
CA VAL A 493 -19.32 -19.11 11.26
C VAL A 493 -20.63 -18.66 11.89
N PRO A 494 -20.76 -18.69 13.23
CA PRO A 494 -21.96 -18.25 13.91
C PRO A 494 -22.29 -16.78 13.60
N PRO A 495 -23.55 -16.35 13.77
CA PRO A 495 -23.92 -14.95 13.67
C PRO A 495 -23.00 -14.04 14.48
N ASN A 496 -22.62 -12.90 13.92
CA ASN A 496 -21.75 -11.90 14.57
C ASN A 496 -20.39 -12.44 15.05
N SER A 497 -19.94 -13.54 14.47
CA SER A 497 -18.67 -14.17 14.81
C SER A 497 -17.68 -14.08 13.65
N ARG A 498 -16.42 -14.35 13.98
CA ARG A 498 -15.32 -14.34 13.04
C ARG A 498 -14.61 -15.68 13.04
N ALA A 499 -14.08 -16.05 11.89
CA ALA A 499 -13.16 -17.15 11.70
C ALA A 499 -12.00 -16.66 10.82
N MET A 500 -10.97 -17.47 10.68
CA MET A 500 -9.83 -17.17 9.82
C MET A 500 -9.73 -18.24 8.74
N ILE A 501 -9.32 -17.84 7.55
CA ILE A 501 -8.87 -18.72 6.49
C ILE A 501 -7.38 -18.46 6.31
N GLU A 502 -6.57 -19.51 6.46
CA GLU A 502 -5.14 -19.48 6.15
C GLU A 502 -4.93 -20.05 4.75
N PHE A 503 -4.26 -19.29 3.89
CA PHE A 503 -3.71 -19.73 2.62
C PHE A 503 -2.23 -20.02 2.82
N GLN A 504 -1.76 -21.17 2.33
CA GLN A 504 -0.37 -21.58 2.37
C GLN A 504 0.14 -21.77 0.94
N TYR A 505 1.33 -21.26 0.65
CA TYR A 505 2.06 -21.48 -0.59
C TYR A 505 3.35 -22.25 -0.31
N SER A 506 3.49 -23.41 -0.95
CA SER A 506 4.61 -24.35 -0.80
C SER A 506 5.15 -24.73 -2.18
N PRO A 507 6.02 -23.88 -2.79
CA PRO A 507 6.48 -24.11 -4.14
C PRO A 507 7.37 -25.35 -4.28
N ILE A 508 7.14 -26.13 -5.33
CA ILE A 508 7.94 -27.32 -5.70
C ILE A 508 8.78 -27.14 -6.98
N SER A 509 8.58 -26.02 -7.68
CA SER A 509 9.34 -25.59 -8.87
C SER A 509 9.71 -24.12 -8.74
N MET A 510 10.65 -23.62 -9.54
CA MET A 510 10.96 -22.19 -9.63
C MET A 510 10.00 -21.49 -10.60
N GLY A 511 9.88 -20.17 -10.47
CA GLY A 511 9.00 -19.34 -11.31
C GLY A 511 7.81 -18.79 -10.53
N GLU A 512 6.95 -18.01 -11.18
CA GLU A 512 5.67 -17.64 -10.56
C GLU A 512 4.64 -18.74 -10.76
N HIS A 513 3.78 -18.87 -9.77
CA HIS A 513 2.68 -19.80 -9.75
C HIS A 513 1.40 -19.06 -9.43
N HIS A 514 0.32 -19.44 -10.10
CA HIS A 514 -1.00 -18.86 -9.93
C HIS A 514 -2.03 -19.96 -9.72
N ALA A 515 -3.00 -19.70 -8.85
CA ALA A 515 -4.19 -20.52 -8.77
C ALA A 515 -5.41 -19.64 -8.52
N THR A 516 -6.57 -20.19 -8.83
CA THR A 516 -7.85 -19.56 -8.53
C THR A 516 -8.55 -20.39 -7.47
N ILE A 517 -8.97 -19.75 -6.39
CA ILE A 517 -9.68 -20.37 -5.28
C ILE A 517 -11.12 -19.90 -5.33
N GLU A 518 -12.05 -20.84 -5.34
CA GLU A 518 -13.48 -20.57 -5.30
C GLU A 518 -14.04 -20.97 -3.94
N LEU A 519 -14.70 -20.01 -3.30
CA LEU A 519 -15.40 -20.18 -2.04
C LEU A 519 -16.89 -20.04 -2.29
N HIS A 520 -17.68 -21.02 -1.83
CA HIS A 520 -19.12 -20.90 -1.87
C HIS A 520 -19.69 -20.62 -0.50
N SER A 521 -20.67 -19.72 -0.44
CA SER A 521 -21.39 -19.39 0.79
C SER A 521 -22.89 -19.55 0.64
N ASN A 522 -23.57 -19.80 1.74
CA ASN A 522 -25.03 -19.76 1.81
C ASN A 522 -25.61 -18.32 1.92
N ASP A 523 -24.78 -17.29 1.77
CA ASP A 523 -25.17 -15.87 1.69
C ASP A 523 -26.03 -15.58 0.45
N PRO A 524 -27.30 -15.13 0.60
CA PRO A 524 -28.20 -14.85 -0.51
C PRO A 524 -27.83 -13.60 -1.34
N ASP A 525 -27.01 -12.68 -0.84
CA ASP A 525 -26.64 -11.44 -1.55
C ASP A 525 -25.58 -11.66 -2.61
N HIS A 526 -24.87 -12.78 -2.53
CA HIS A 526 -23.90 -13.18 -3.53
C HIS A 526 -24.64 -14.04 -4.54
N THR A 527 -25.23 -13.41 -5.55
CA THR A 527 -26.17 -14.05 -6.50
C THR A 527 -25.61 -15.23 -7.30
N ASP A 528 -24.29 -15.47 -7.26
CA ASP A 528 -23.64 -16.65 -7.85
C ASP A 528 -23.12 -17.67 -6.83
N ALA A 529 -23.31 -17.45 -5.52
CA ALA A 529 -22.80 -18.28 -4.43
C ALA A 529 -21.29 -18.58 -4.56
N LYS A 530 -20.51 -17.69 -5.19
CA LYS A 530 -19.10 -17.88 -5.55
C LYS A 530 -18.31 -16.62 -5.24
N ARG A 531 -17.26 -16.76 -4.44
CA ARG A 531 -16.20 -15.77 -4.28
C ARG A 531 -14.93 -16.34 -4.90
N ILE A 532 -14.36 -15.61 -5.84
CA ILE A 532 -13.16 -16.01 -6.58
C ILE A 532 -11.98 -15.26 -5.98
N ILE A 533 -10.93 -15.99 -5.62
CA ILE A 533 -9.68 -15.45 -5.07
C ILE A 533 -8.52 -15.92 -5.95
N HIS A 534 -7.82 -15.00 -6.56
CA HIS A 534 -6.60 -15.28 -7.32
C HIS A 534 -5.39 -15.31 -6.38
N VAL A 535 -4.76 -16.45 -6.21
CA VAL A 535 -3.51 -16.57 -5.46
C VAL A 535 -2.31 -16.53 -6.40
N THR A 536 -1.27 -15.79 -6.05
CA THR A 536 -0.01 -15.73 -6.81
C THR A 536 1.16 -15.91 -5.85
N GLY A 537 2.17 -16.68 -6.22
CA GLY A 537 3.41 -16.79 -5.43
C GLY A 537 4.62 -17.02 -6.32
N THR A 538 5.75 -16.41 -5.97
CA THR A 538 7.00 -16.54 -6.73
C THR A 538 7.99 -17.45 -6.03
N ALA A 539 8.54 -18.43 -6.75
CA ALA A 539 9.47 -19.41 -6.22
C ALA A 539 10.90 -19.22 -6.74
N TYR A 540 11.88 -19.35 -5.85
CA TYR A 540 13.31 -19.26 -6.20
C TYR A 540 14.12 -20.44 -5.64
N ALA A 541 15.28 -20.75 -6.25
CA ALA A 541 16.17 -21.78 -5.72
C ALA A 541 16.98 -21.28 -4.52
N ASP A 542 16.99 -22.04 -3.43
CA ASP A 542 17.91 -21.82 -2.31
C ASP A 542 19.27 -22.47 -2.62
N VAL A 543 20.19 -21.71 -3.22
CA VAL A 543 21.55 -22.17 -3.50
C VAL A 543 22.50 -21.49 -2.52
N PRO A 544 22.99 -22.19 -1.47
CA PRO A 544 23.94 -21.61 -0.55
C PRO A 544 25.28 -21.39 -1.24
N VAL A 545 25.73 -20.12 -1.28
CA VAL A 545 27.06 -19.76 -1.75
C VAL A 545 28.08 -20.03 -0.66
N ARG A 546 29.00 -20.96 -0.93
CA ARG A 546 30.02 -21.38 0.04
C ARG A 546 31.15 -20.36 0.15
N LYS A 547 31.55 -19.77 -0.98
CA LYS A 547 32.70 -18.86 -1.05
C LYS A 547 32.71 -18.04 -2.33
N ILE A 548 33.02 -16.76 -2.22
CA ILE A 548 33.30 -15.86 -3.34
C ILE A 548 34.79 -15.50 -3.29
N ILE A 549 35.49 -15.65 -4.41
CA ILE A 549 36.92 -15.34 -4.56
C ILE A 549 37.07 -14.30 -5.66
N ASN A 550 37.51 -13.10 -5.30
CA ASN A 550 37.82 -12.05 -6.26
C ASN A 550 39.21 -12.29 -6.86
N LEU A 551 39.30 -12.30 -8.18
CA LEU A 551 40.55 -12.47 -8.90
C LEU A 551 41.17 -11.11 -9.27
N PRO A 552 42.51 -11.03 -9.40
CA PRO A 552 43.22 -9.77 -9.62
C PRO A 552 42.88 -9.04 -10.92
N ASN A 553 42.30 -9.74 -11.90
CA ASN A 553 41.88 -9.19 -13.19
C ASN A 553 40.44 -8.66 -13.20
N GLY A 554 39.79 -8.59 -12.03
CA GLY A 554 38.39 -8.16 -11.90
C GLY A 554 37.36 -9.26 -12.14
N ALA A 555 37.78 -10.49 -12.47
CA ALA A 555 36.88 -11.63 -12.52
C ALA A 555 36.54 -12.14 -11.11
N VAL A 556 35.37 -12.77 -10.97
CA VAL A 556 34.89 -13.33 -9.70
C VAL A 556 34.69 -14.83 -9.86
N ARG A 557 35.30 -15.64 -8.98
CA ARG A 557 35.02 -17.08 -8.85
C ARG A 557 34.03 -17.32 -7.72
N VAL A 558 32.91 -17.99 -8.03
CA VAL A 558 31.88 -18.34 -7.05
C VAL A 558 31.83 -19.86 -6.87
N LEU A 559 31.98 -20.33 -5.63
CA LEU A 559 31.79 -21.73 -5.25
C LEU A 559 30.37 -21.94 -4.74
N ILE A 560 29.59 -22.72 -5.49
CA ILE A 560 28.23 -23.14 -5.13
C ILE A 560 28.16 -24.64 -4.90
N GLN A 561 27.22 -25.10 -4.08
CA GLN A 561 26.93 -26.51 -3.88
C GLN A 561 25.69 -26.89 -4.71
N VAL A 562 25.85 -27.77 -5.69
CA VAL A 562 24.76 -28.21 -6.59
C VAL A 562 24.30 -29.62 -6.23
N PRO A 563 22.98 -29.89 -6.12
CA PRO A 563 22.46 -31.25 -6.06
C PRO A 563 22.58 -31.91 -7.44
N SER A 564 22.91 -33.20 -7.43
CA SER A 564 23.46 -34.00 -8.52
C SER A 564 22.65 -34.00 -9.83
N THR A 565 23.40 -33.90 -10.94
CA THR A 565 23.08 -34.06 -12.39
C THR A 565 22.76 -32.78 -13.16
N ILE A 566 23.52 -32.51 -14.24
CA ILE A 566 23.27 -31.44 -15.23
C ILE A 566 23.17 -32.10 -16.61
N SER A 567 22.16 -31.73 -17.40
CA SER A 567 22.03 -32.12 -18.81
C SER A 567 21.96 -30.85 -19.66
N ILE A 568 22.82 -30.72 -20.67
CA ILE A 568 22.82 -29.60 -21.61
C ILE A 568 22.56 -30.19 -23.01
N THR A 569 21.59 -29.63 -23.72
CA THR A 569 21.32 -29.97 -25.13
C THR A 569 21.62 -28.72 -25.96
N SER A 570 22.52 -28.81 -26.94
CA SER A 570 22.85 -27.70 -27.84
C SER A 570 22.12 -27.86 -29.18
N THR A 571 21.63 -26.75 -29.74
CA THR A 571 21.07 -26.67 -31.11
C THR A 571 21.93 -25.80 -32.04
N SER A 572 23.22 -25.59 -31.69
CA SER A 572 24.20 -24.98 -32.59
C SER A 572 25.65 -25.42 -32.27
N ASN A 573 26.57 -25.20 -33.21
CA ASN A 573 27.97 -25.59 -33.10
C ASN A 573 28.68 -24.81 -31.98
N LEU A 574 29.10 -25.52 -30.94
CA LEU A 574 29.82 -24.97 -29.78
C LEU A 574 31.31 -25.36 -29.86
N MET A 575 32.20 -24.37 -29.74
CA MET A 575 33.63 -24.59 -29.53
C MET A 575 33.90 -24.61 -28.01
N LEU A 576 34.63 -25.63 -27.53
CA LEU A 576 35.02 -25.77 -26.13
C LEU A 576 36.55 -25.85 -26.02
N GLU A 577 37.15 -25.01 -25.17
CA GLU A 577 38.55 -25.15 -24.73
C GLU A 577 38.59 -25.87 -23.38
N ASP A 578 39.46 -26.87 -23.25
CA ASP A 578 39.66 -27.66 -22.03
C ASP A 578 41.03 -27.32 -21.42
N ASN A 579 41.07 -27.05 -20.12
CA ASN A 579 42.30 -26.73 -19.39
C ASN A 579 42.42 -27.60 -18.13
N PHE A 580 42.31 -28.93 -18.23
CA PHE A 580 42.73 -29.85 -17.16
C PHE A 580 43.20 -31.24 -17.64
N SER A 581 44.31 -31.75 -17.07
CA SER A 581 44.59 -33.20 -16.86
C SER A 581 45.87 -33.43 -16.02
N PRO A 582 46.09 -34.63 -15.39
CA PRO A 582 45.43 -35.95 -15.59
C PRO A 582 44.86 -36.60 -14.30
N GLY A 583 43.90 -37.53 -14.28
CA GLY A 583 43.13 -38.33 -15.25
C GLY A 583 42.04 -39.16 -14.49
N PRO A 584 41.38 -40.21 -15.06
CA PRO A 584 41.76 -40.96 -16.26
C PRO A 584 40.72 -41.04 -17.42
N THR A 585 41.28 -41.00 -18.63
CA THR A 585 40.86 -41.58 -19.94
C THR A 585 39.64 -41.06 -20.70
N VAL A 586 39.91 -40.15 -21.64
CA VAL A 586 39.41 -40.24 -23.04
C VAL A 586 40.60 -40.02 -23.99
N LYS A 587 40.77 -40.95 -24.94
CA LYS A 587 41.79 -40.93 -26.00
C LYS A 587 41.23 -40.24 -27.24
N ASN A 588 41.78 -39.06 -27.55
CA ASN A 588 42.19 -38.57 -28.89
C ASN A 588 42.24 -37.05 -28.83
N VAL A 589 43.46 -36.52 -28.81
CA VAL A 589 43.76 -35.09 -28.92
C VAL A 589 44.36 -34.87 -30.31
N SER A 590 43.77 -33.98 -31.09
CA SER A 590 44.51 -33.12 -32.01
C SER A 590 44.21 -31.69 -31.60
N ASN A 591 45.23 -30.81 -31.60
CA ASN A 591 45.20 -29.44 -31.10
C ASN A 591 44.35 -28.45 -31.93
N ASP A 592 43.37 -28.94 -32.67
CA ASP A 592 42.36 -28.13 -33.35
C ASP A 592 40.97 -28.66 -32.94
N GLY A 593 40.11 -27.75 -32.50
CA GLY A 593 38.87 -28.00 -31.75
C GLY A 593 37.98 -29.16 -32.24
N LEU A 594 37.40 -29.87 -31.28
CA LEU A 594 36.46 -30.97 -31.51
C LEU A 594 35.08 -30.40 -31.90
N VAL A 595 34.65 -30.62 -33.15
CA VAL A 595 33.29 -30.30 -33.61
C VAL A 595 32.38 -31.51 -33.35
N VAL A 596 31.36 -31.36 -32.51
CA VAL A 596 30.34 -32.40 -32.26
C VAL A 596 29.12 -32.12 -33.14
N PRO A 597 28.68 -33.04 -34.02
CA PRO A 597 27.51 -32.84 -34.88
C PRO A 597 26.19 -32.78 -34.11
N GLU A 598 25.19 -32.11 -34.71
CA GLU A 598 23.84 -31.79 -34.20
C GLU A 598 22.99 -32.94 -33.61
N SER A 599 23.43 -34.19 -33.71
CA SER A 599 22.65 -35.38 -33.30
C SER A 599 23.23 -36.18 -32.13
N GLN A 600 24.27 -35.70 -31.44
CA GLN A 600 24.83 -36.40 -30.26
C GLN A 600 24.49 -35.72 -28.92
N LYS A 601 24.02 -36.52 -27.95
CA LYS A 601 23.98 -36.14 -26.53
C LYS A 601 25.35 -36.36 -25.89
N ILE A 602 25.87 -35.33 -25.21
CA ILE A 602 27.00 -35.49 -24.28
C ILE A 602 26.41 -35.74 -22.89
N VAL A 603 26.63 -36.93 -22.34
CA VAL A 603 26.29 -37.27 -20.95
C VAL A 603 27.56 -37.19 -20.13
N TRP A 604 27.66 -36.22 -19.22
CA TRP A 604 28.68 -36.27 -18.19
C TRP A 604 28.32 -37.39 -17.21
N GLY A 605 29.22 -38.35 -17.03
CA GLY A 605 28.99 -39.47 -16.11
C GLY A 605 28.70 -39.00 -14.68
N ASN A 606 28.07 -39.86 -13.88
CA ASN A 606 27.71 -39.61 -12.48
C ASN A 606 28.85 -38.90 -11.72
N VAL A 607 28.63 -37.64 -11.38
CA VAL A 607 29.51 -36.90 -10.46
C VAL A 607 29.16 -37.36 -9.05
N ALA A 608 30.16 -37.81 -8.29
CA ALA A 608 29.95 -38.29 -6.93
C ALA A 608 29.31 -37.19 -6.05
N PRO A 609 28.40 -37.53 -5.11
CA PRO A 609 27.88 -36.57 -4.15
C PRO A 609 29.04 -35.86 -3.43
N ASN A 610 28.97 -34.53 -3.29
CA ASN A 610 29.97 -33.66 -2.64
C ASN A 610 31.25 -33.36 -3.45
N SER A 611 31.24 -33.52 -4.78
CA SER A 611 32.35 -33.06 -5.63
C SER A 611 32.29 -31.55 -5.86
N ALA A 612 33.42 -30.85 -5.72
CA ALA A 612 33.53 -29.44 -6.07
C ALA A 612 33.73 -29.28 -7.59
N LEU A 613 32.79 -28.62 -8.27
CA LEU A 613 32.94 -28.19 -9.65
C LEU A 613 33.28 -26.69 -9.68
N SER A 614 34.32 -26.33 -10.41
CA SER A 614 34.74 -24.95 -10.63
C SER A 614 34.37 -24.52 -12.04
N TYR A 615 33.56 -23.47 -12.16
CA TYR A 615 33.28 -22.81 -13.44
C TYR A 615 34.03 -21.48 -13.50
N GLU A 616 34.53 -21.13 -14.68
CA GLU A 616 35.14 -19.83 -14.97
C GLU A 616 34.30 -19.13 -16.03
N LEU A 617 33.71 -17.99 -15.67
CA LEU A 617 32.78 -17.24 -16.52
C LEU A 617 33.51 -16.02 -17.07
N HIS A 618 33.75 -16.00 -18.39
CA HIS A 618 34.29 -14.83 -19.09
C HIS A 618 33.12 -14.01 -19.65
N ALA A 619 32.68 -13.00 -18.90
CA ALA A 619 31.78 -11.98 -19.42
C ALA A 619 32.62 -10.78 -19.88
N THR A 620 32.69 -10.54 -21.19
CA THR A 620 33.21 -9.27 -21.73
C THR A 620 32.00 -8.38 -22.04
N ASN A 621 31.89 -7.27 -21.30
CA ASN A 621 30.89 -6.21 -21.43
C ASN A 621 29.44 -6.45 -20.95
N THR A 622 29.25 -7.22 -19.89
CA THR A 622 28.02 -7.16 -19.07
C THR A 622 28.38 -7.16 -17.59
N GLN A 623 27.91 -6.16 -16.84
CA GLN A 623 28.01 -6.15 -15.38
C GLN A 623 27.13 -7.28 -14.83
N LEU A 624 27.76 -8.29 -14.25
CA LEU A 624 27.11 -9.29 -13.41
C LEU A 624 26.59 -8.59 -12.15
N VAL A 625 25.26 -8.41 -12.06
CA VAL A 625 24.62 -7.82 -10.88
C VAL A 625 24.29 -8.94 -9.89
N SER A 626 25.07 -9.04 -8.81
CA SER A 626 24.69 -9.89 -7.67
C SER A 626 23.74 -9.11 -6.75
N PHE A 627 22.48 -9.51 -6.70
CA PHE A 627 21.64 -9.25 -5.52
C PHE A 627 21.84 -10.43 -4.56
N ASP A 628 22.36 -10.15 -3.37
CA ASP A 628 22.45 -11.08 -2.22
C ASP A 628 23.47 -12.22 -2.29
N GLY A 629 24.48 -12.15 -3.18
CA GLY A 629 25.45 -13.23 -3.30
C GLY A 629 24.84 -14.53 -3.85
N MET A 630 23.72 -14.46 -4.56
CA MET A 630 23.10 -15.57 -5.31
C MET A 630 23.11 -15.30 -6.81
N LEU A 631 23.19 -16.36 -7.64
CA LEU A 631 22.93 -16.29 -9.08
C LEU A 631 21.43 -16.50 -9.32
N ARG A 632 20.77 -15.55 -10.00
CA ARG A 632 19.35 -15.65 -10.40
C ARG A 632 19.25 -15.73 -11.93
N TYR A 633 18.42 -16.65 -12.42
CA TYR A 633 18.01 -16.77 -13.82
C TYR A 633 16.49 -16.63 -13.86
N GLY A 634 15.97 -15.70 -14.67
CA GLY A 634 14.54 -15.43 -14.81
C GLY A 634 14.13 -14.09 -14.20
N THR A 635 13.87 -13.12 -15.07
CA THR A 635 13.13 -11.87 -14.76
C THR A 635 12.02 -11.77 -15.78
N THR A 636 10.82 -11.37 -15.31
CA THR A 636 9.57 -11.02 -16.01
C THR A 636 8.48 -12.09 -16.04
N ASN A 637 7.33 -11.75 -15.47
CA ASN A 637 6.03 -12.32 -15.77
C ASN A 637 5.07 -11.20 -16.20
N LEU A 638 4.30 -11.46 -17.26
CA LEU A 638 2.99 -10.85 -17.56
C LEU A 638 2.09 -11.94 -18.21
N PRO A 639 0.75 -11.83 -18.08
CA PRO A 639 -0.21 -12.92 -18.27
C PRO A 639 -0.55 -13.22 -19.74
N ILE A 640 -1.14 -14.39 -19.98
CA ILE A 640 -1.59 -14.90 -21.29
C ILE A 640 -2.94 -14.25 -21.69
N MET A 641 -3.02 -13.68 -22.89
CA MET A 641 -4.27 -13.62 -23.67
C MET A 641 -4.04 -14.19 -25.07
N GLY A 642 -4.86 -15.17 -25.43
CA GLY A 642 -5.05 -15.59 -26.81
C GLY A 642 -6.09 -14.72 -27.50
N GLU A 643 -6.04 -14.75 -28.83
CA GLU A 643 -6.89 -14.08 -29.82
C GLU A 643 -6.41 -12.71 -30.35
N SER A 644 -6.49 -12.62 -31.68
CA SER A 644 -5.96 -11.61 -32.58
C SER A 644 -6.29 -10.19 -32.10
N THR A 645 -5.29 -9.45 -31.63
CA THR A 645 -5.42 -8.04 -31.24
C THR A 645 -4.57 -7.16 -32.17
N THR A 646 -5.25 -6.36 -32.96
CA THR A 646 -4.73 -5.14 -33.59
C THR A 646 -4.06 -4.29 -32.52
N ILE A 647 -2.82 -3.82 -32.77
CA ILE A 647 -2.17 -2.80 -31.95
C ILE A 647 -3.08 -1.57 -31.99
N VAL A 648 -3.69 -1.23 -30.86
CA VAL A 648 -4.44 0.01 -30.70
C VAL A 648 -3.38 1.07 -30.37
N GLY A 649 -3.16 2.02 -31.28
CA GLY A 649 -2.37 3.22 -31.01
C GLY A 649 -2.95 4.01 -29.82
N PRO A 650 -2.25 5.03 -29.31
CA PRO A 650 -2.80 5.85 -28.25
C PRO A 650 -4.16 6.44 -28.68
N PRO A 651 -5.14 6.58 -27.77
CA PRO A 651 -6.45 7.11 -28.13
C PRO A 651 -6.31 8.52 -28.71
N ASN A 652 -6.86 8.73 -29.92
CA ASN A 652 -6.70 9.93 -30.76
C ASN A 652 -5.26 10.19 -31.23
N ASP A 653 -4.91 9.55 -32.34
CA ASP A 653 -3.70 9.73 -33.15
C ASP A 653 -4.18 9.91 -34.61
N THR A 654 -4.27 11.17 -35.05
CA THR A 654 -4.97 11.57 -36.28
C THR A 654 -4.26 11.11 -37.55
N ASP A 655 -2.93 11.04 -37.54
CA ASP A 655 -2.13 10.61 -38.70
C ASP A 655 -1.50 9.22 -38.54
N SER A 656 -1.75 8.56 -37.41
CA SER A 656 -1.40 7.16 -37.13
C SER A 656 0.10 6.89 -37.17
N ASP A 657 0.91 7.89 -36.80
CA ASP A 657 2.36 7.79 -36.80
C ASP A 657 2.94 7.29 -35.47
N GLY A 658 2.09 7.11 -34.45
CA GLY A 658 2.45 6.59 -33.14
C GLY A 658 2.61 7.64 -32.05
N LEU A 659 2.41 8.93 -32.36
CA LEU A 659 2.29 10.02 -31.38
C LEU A 659 0.82 10.41 -31.18
N PRO A 660 0.34 10.64 -29.95
CA PRO A 660 -1.04 11.07 -29.75
C PRO A 660 -1.23 12.58 -30.02
N ASP A 661 -2.41 12.94 -30.54
CA ASP A 661 -2.79 14.32 -30.90
C ASP A 661 -2.52 15.31 -29.76
N TRP A 662 -2.77 14.92 -28.51
CA TRP A 662 -2.58 15.80 -27.36
C TRP A 662 -1.11 16.12 -27.10
N TRP A 663 -0.22 15.17 -27.36
CA TRP A 663 1.23 15.33 -27.15
C TRP A 663 1.82 16.17 -28.26
N GLU A 664 1.43 15.88 -29.51
CA GLU A 664 1.80 16.71 -30.65
C GLU A 664 1.29 18.15 -30.47
N PHE A 665 0.04 18.33 -30.05
CA PHE A 665 -0.53 19.66 -29.84
C PHE A 665 0.19 20.40 -28.71
N LYS A 666 0.51 19.70 -27.61
CA LYS A 666 1.18 20.27 -26.45
C LYS A 666 2.55 20.84 -26.78
N PHE A 667 3.29 20.21 -27.68
CA PHE A 667 4.69 20.58 -27.96
C PHE A 667 4.89 21.27 -29.32
N PHE A 668 4.06 21.00 -30.31
CA PHE A 668 4.23 21.50 -31.69
C PHE A 668 3.05 22.32 -32.22
N ASP A 669 2.01 22.59 -31.41
CA ASP A 669 0.78 23.29 -31.81
C ASP A 669 0.12 22.70 -33.08
N SER A 670 0.32 21.39 -33.30
CA SER A 670 -0.18 20.63 -34.44
C SER A 670 -0.62 19.24 -33.99
N ILE A 671 -1.49 18.57 -34.74
CA ILE A 671 -1.99 17.21 -34.46
C ILE A 671 -1.67 16.22 -35.59
N THR A 672 -0.78 16.60 -36.52
CA THR A 672 -0.37 15.75 -37.66
C THR A 672 1.03 16.10 -38.22
N GLN A 673 1.86 16.82 -37.46
CA GLN A 673 3.13 17.34 -38.02
C GLN A 673 4.35 17.04 -37.17
N ALA A 674 4.18 16.57 -35.94
CA ALA A 674 5.33 16.18 -35.14
C ALA A 674 5.80 14.82 -35.65
N ASN A 675 6.94 14.77 -36.34
CA ASN A 675 7.45 13.51 -36.83
C ASN A 675 8.11 12.71 -35.68
N PRO A 676 7.73 11.45 -35.42
CA PRO A 676 8.28 10.64 -34.33
C PRO A 676 9.80 10.43 -34.43
N GLY A 677 10.36 10.51 -35.64
CA GLY A 677 11.78 10.34 -35.91
C GLY A 677 12.65 11.61 -35.81
N GLU A 678 12.05 12.77 -35.56
CA GLU A 678 12.78 14.05 -35.45
C GLU A 678 13.25 14.33 -34.02
N ASP A 679 14.38 15.03 -33.89
CA ASP A 679 15.02 15.48 -32.65
C ASP A 679 15.16 17.02 -32.74
N PRO A 680 14.13 17.78 -32.29
CA PRO A 680 14.07 19.23 -32.50
C PRO A 680 15.02 20.05 -31.61
N ASP A 681 15.33 19.57 -30.41
CA ASP A 681 16.22 20.27 -29.47
C ASP A 681 17.68 19.80 -29.50
N LEU A 682 17.96 18.77 -30.32
CA LEU A 682 19.30 18.25 -30.62
C LEU A 682 20.00 17.66 -29.40
N ASP A 683 19.23 17.13 -28.46
CA ASP A 683 19.75 16.48 -27.26
C ASP A 683 20.08 15.00 -27.48
N GLY A 684 19.72 14.45 -28.65
CA GLY A 684 19.99 13.10 -29.11
C GLY A 684 18.82 12.13 -28.95
N PHE A 685 17.64 12.59 -28.54
CA PHE A 685 16.42 11.79 -28.45
C PHE A 685 15.38 12.28 -29.45
N ASN A 686 14.71 11.35 -30.13
CA ASN A 686 13.63 11.71 -31.05
C ASN A 686 12.30 11.84 -30.33
N ASN A 687 11.35 12.55 -30.94
CA ASN A 687 10.01 12.81 -30.42
C ASN A 687 9.30 11.54 -29.89
N PHE A 688 9.47 10.40 -30.56
CA PHE A 688 8.91 9.13 -30.08
C PHE A 688 9.50 8.69 -28.75
N LEU A 689 10.82 8.72 -28.62
CA LEU A 689 11.52 8.36 -27.38
C LEU A 689 11.22 9.33 -26.25
N GLU A 690 10.96 10.59 -26.58
CA GLU A 690 10.60 11.62 -25.62
C GLU A 690 9.16 11.53 -25.14
N PHE A 691 8.23 11.21 -26.03
CA PHE A 691 6.87 10.84 -25.67
C PHE A 691 6.85 9.63 -24.74
N VAL A 692 7.52 8.54 -25.13
CA VAL A 692 7.57 7.30 -24.35
C VAL A 692 8.35 7.47 -23.04
N GLY A 693 9.40 8.29 -23.04
CA GLY A 693 10.25 8.56 -21.89
C GLY A 693 9.77 9.71 -21.00
N GLY A 694 8.66 10.35 -21.35
CA GLY A 694 8.05 11.45 -20.61
C GLY A 694 8.92 12.71 -20.49
N SER A 695 9.80 12.96 -21.47
CA SER A 695 10.62 14.18 -21.53
C SER A 695 10.00 15.25 -22.43
N HIS A 696 10.71 16.36 -22.62
CA HIS A 696 10.18 17.56 -23.24
C HIS A 696 10.91 17.81 -24.56
N PRO A 697 10.25 17.67 -25.72
CA PRO A 697 10.92 17.56 -27.03
C PRO A 697 11.43 18.85 -27.65
N LEU A 698 11.51 19.90 -26.85
CA LEU A 698 12.00 21.22 -27.21
C LEU A 698 12.93 21.79 -26.12
N ASP A 699 13.23 20.99 -25.08
CA ASP A 699 14.09 21.39 -23.97
C ASP A 699 15.28 20.42 -23.88
N PRO A 700 16.47 20.83 -24.35
CA PRO A 700 17.64 19.95 -24.43
C PRO A 700 18.23 19.58 -23.06
N THR A 701 17.62 20.06 -21.96
CA THR A 701 17.95 19.68 -20.59
C THR A 701 17.02 18.62 -20.02
N SER A 702 15.90 18.33 -20.70
CA SER A 702 14.89 17.34 -20.34
C SER A 702 15.17 16.01 -21.03
N ARG A 703 15.64 15.02 -20.28
CA ARG A 703 16.05 13.73 -20.87
C ARG A 703 15.01 12.64 -20.66
N PRO A 704 14.64 11.87 -21.69
CA PRO A 704 13.67 10.79 -21.57
C PRO A 704 14.18 9.70 -20.64
N ARG A 705 13.32 9.27 -19.71
CA ARG A 705 13.54 8.05 -18.93
C ARG A 705 13.06 6.86 -19.73
N ILE A 706 13.88 6.45 -20.71
CA ILE A 706 13.63 5.20 -21.43
C ILE A 706 14.01 4.05 -20.49
N THR A 707 13.02 3.42 -19.88
CA THR A 707 13.20 2.08 -19.33
C THR A 707 13.16 1.13 -20.51
N PRO A 708 14.17 0.27 -20.75
CA PRO A 708 14.14 -0.62 -21.89
C PRO A 708 12.99 -1.61 -21.72
N THR A 709 11.91 -1.42 -22.48
CA THR A 709 10.88 -2.43 -22.64
C THR A 709 11.34 -3.35 -23.76
N VAL A 710 11.87 -4.52 -23.40
CA VAL A 710 12.12 -5.61 -24.36
C VAL A 710 10.77 -6.28 -24.65
N THR A 711 10.20 -6.05 -25.82
CA THR A 711 9.04 -6.82 -26.28
C THR A 711 9.54 -8.09 -26.98
N LEU A 712 9.34 -9.25 -26.33
CA LEU A 712 9.54 -10.56 -26.95
C LEU A 712 8.21 -11.05 -27.53
N ALA A 713 8.14 -11.24 -28.85
CA ALA A 713 7.05 -11.98 -29.48
C ALA A 713 7.49 -13.43 -29.74
N PHE A 714 6.79 -14.40 -29.13
CA PHE A 714 6.95 -15.81 -29.47
C PHE A 714 5.83 -16.24 -30.43
N GLN A 715 6.19 -16.64 -31.65
CA GLN A 715 5.32 -17.50 -32.45
C GLN A 715 5.46 -18.95 -31.96
N SER A 716 4.38 -19.72 -32.09
CA SER A 716 4.07 -20.96 -31.34
C SER A 716 5.00 -22.18 -31.52
N THR A 717 6.24 -22.04 -32.00
CA THR A 717 7.21 -23.15 -32.03
C THR A 717 8.65 -22.66 -31.88
N ASN A 718 9.23 -22.83 -30.67
CA ASN A 718 10.66 -22.87 -30.32
C ASN A 718 11.71 -22.22 -31.25
N LEU A 719 11.57 -20.93 -31.57
CA LEU A 719 12.61 -20.08 -32.14
C LEU A 719 12.49 -18.66 -31.57
N LEU A 720 13.62 -18.04 -31.23
CA LEU A 720 13.72 -16.63 -30.84
C LEU A 720 14.56 -15.94 -31.93
N GLN A 721 13.94 -15.06 -32.71
CA GLN A 721 14.61 -14.26 -33.74
C GLN A 721 14.82 -12.84 -33.20
N LEU A 722 16.07 -12.38 -33.18
CA LEU A 722 16.44 -11.04 -32.74
C LEU A 722 16.73 -10.17 -33.98
N THR A 723 15.92 -9.14 -34.22
CA THR A 723 16.25 -8.07 -35.17
C THR A 723 16.41 -6.78 -34.39
N VAL A 724 17.63 -6.23 -34.39
CA VAL A 724 17.91 -4.87 -33.90
C VAL A 724 17.84 -3.96 -35.12
N MET A 725 16.92 -3.01 -35.15
CA MET A 725 17.07 -1.83 -36.00
C MET A 725 17.49 -0.67 -35.10
N GLY A 726 18.57 -0.02 -35.51
CA GLY A 726 19.19 1.09 -34.79
C GLY A 726 18.60 2.44 -35.15
#